data_AF-A0A094AVQ6-F1
#
_entry.id   AF-A0A094AVQ6-F1
#
_cell.length_a   1.000
_cell.length_b   1.000
_cell.length_c   1.000
_cell.angle_alpha   90.00
_cell.angle_beta   90.00
_cell.angle_gamma   90.00
#
_symmetry.space_group_name_H-M   'P 1'
#
loop_
_entity.id
_entity.type
_entity.pdbx_description
1 polymer ?
#
loop_
_entity_poly.entity_id
_entity_poly.type
_entity_poly.pdbx_seq_one_letter_code
_entity_poly.pdbx_strand_id
1 'polypeptide(L)'
;MIPLGWLLGITAIVTSVPVGLLLYSHALAQILGETIGWYLLKRTAPKRAIILKKVAEEEAELAKETARGKTAKEGDEEWERVESYTVGNAVNGDVAEKDWEGIVGFLHPFCNAGGGGERVLWAAVRATQQRWPKATCVIYTGDHDVTKEKMLERVENRFNIQLHAPTVTFLYLTTRHLVLASTWSFATLLGQSLGSLFMAYDAFSLVVPDIFVDTMGYAFALGLCKLMFPNVPTGAYVHYPTISTDMLASLDSAASSTHGVNAGQGAGTRGAAKKAYWEIFAKFYGWVGSSIDVVMTNSTWTQGHIRSLWGGFRAERGVMSDIAVVYPPVAVEELESEIEVSAASEKKRSKTLLYIAQFRPEKNHTLILNSFAEFMRTKTPATRGAKLVLVGSVRDDSDSKRVYELRLLANELQIKDSVEFHLDASWPEILEWLRKASVGVNGMWNEHFGIGVVEYQAAGLVAVVHKSGGPKIDIVTEVEGKPTGFHATTATEFAEGFEEALSLKDTLDWRRRARLSAKRFTEEEFAKRFIKQMETLVMLQINGPGPAPTQKMEPETVPSATPKAVESTPDELPVDSVPEVAAENEQPKSAPAELPAEPTAVVAAETEQSKTAPTEVPAETSPEAVEEKKQPETPLLKLFGELPKIIDDAEHGEMWGVKLADATNVPTTIILQKFLRANNNDAAKAKTQLLDALKWRKQMDPLKLLTEVEHNKEKFGNLGYVTAYSATGTQKEIITWNIYGAVKDIKGTFDNVDEFIKWRTALMELSIKELDLASATDKIPDGGPDPYRMIQVHDYLNVSFLRMDPSVRAASKAAIQTFAMAYPELVKEKFFVNVPLAMGWVFAALKLFLSAETIKKFHPLSYGGSLAGEIPECGAQLPEVYGGKGVALTEGGLVVKYGNVEEPESK
;
A
#
# COMPACT_ATOMS: atom_id res chain seq x y z
N MET A 1 -37.33 0.02 -66.50
CA MET A 1 -36.23 -0.95 -66.32
C MET A 1 -34.93 -0.18 -66.27
N ILE A 2 -34.28 -0.11 -65.11
CA ILE A 2 -32.95 0.51 -64.97
C ILE A 2 -31.95 -0.48 -65.60
N PRO A 3 -31.09 -0.06 -66.54
CA PRO A 3 -30.16 -0.98 -67.21
C PRO A 3 -29.21 -1.61 -66.19
N LEU A 4 -28.99 -2.93 -66.31
CA LEU A 4 -28.23 -3.76 -65.36
C LEU A 4 -26.81 -3.22 -65.07
N GLY A 5 -26.21 -2.49 -66.02
CA GLY A 5 -24.92 -1.81 -65.84
C GLY A 5 -24.94 -0.64 -64.84
N TRP A 6 -26.07 0.05 -64.68
CA TRP A 6 -26.22 1.11 -63.67
C TRP A 6 -26.42 0.55 -62.26
N LEU A 7 -27.10 -0.60 -62.13
CA LEU A 7 -27.19 -1.30 -60.84
C LEU A 7 -25.82 -1.83 -60.41
N LEU A 8 -25.01 -2.38 -61.31
CA LEU A 8 -23.66 -2.85 -61.00
C LEU A 8 -22.70 -1.69 -60.64
N GLY A 9 -22.81 -0.54 -61.32
CA GLY A 9 -22.03 0.66 -60.99
C GLY A 9 -22.40 1.29 -59.63
N ILE A 10 -23.69 1.38 -59.32
CA ILE A 10 -24.16 1.91 -58.03
C ILE A 10 -23.82 0.94 -56.89
N THR A 11 -23.91 -0.37 -57.11
CA THR A 11 -23.52 -1.38 -56.10
C THR A 11 -22.01 -1.36 -55.85
N ALA A 12 -21.18 -1.16 -56.88
CA ALA A 12 -19.73 -0.98 -56.73
C ALA A 12 -19.37 0.33 -55.99
N ILE A 13 -20.08 1.43 -56.23
CA ILE A 13 -19.87 2.71 -55.53
C ILE A 13 -20.37 2.65 -54.07
N VAL A 14 -21.52 2.05 -53.81
CA VAL A 14 -22.10 1.94 -52.46
C VAL A 14 -21.35 0.93 -51.59
N THR A 15 -20.66 -0.06 -52.16
CA THR A 15 -19.77 -0.98 -51.41
C THR A 15 -18.35 -0.45 -51.25
N SER A 16 -17.85 0.36 -52.20
CA SER A 16 -16.51 0.97 -52.11
C SER A 16 -16.47 2.27 -51.30
N VAL A 17 -17.60 2.96 -51.07
CA VAL A 17 -17.65 4.19 -50.25
C VAL A 17 -17.49 3.93 -48.74
N PRO A 18 -18.10 2.91 -48.11
CA PRO A 18 -17.84 2.57 -46.70
C PRO A 18 -16.44 1.99 -46.49
N VAL A 19 -15.95 1.17 -47.42
CA VAL A 19 -14.58 0.63 -47.40
C VAL A 19 -13.57 1.75 -47.66
N GLY A 20 -13.87 2.66 -48.58
CA GLY A 20 -13.14 3.90 -48.79
C GLY A 20 -13.14 4.76 -47.53
N LEU A 21 -14.27 5.06 -46.91
CA LEU A 21 -14.35 5.86 -45.68
C LEU A 21 -13.63 5.19 -44.50
N LEU A 22 -13.65 3.87 -44.37
CA LEU A 22 -12.90 3.12 -43.35
C LEU A 22 -11.39 3.08 -43.63
N LEU A 23 -10.98 2.90 -44.89
CA LEU A 23 -9.57 2.91 -45.30
C LEU A 23 -8.98 4.32 -45.31
N TYR A 24 -9.72 5.32 -45.77
CA TYR A 24 -9.34 6.74 -45.72
C TYR A 24 -9.34 7.25 -44.30
N SER A 25 -10.27 6.84 -43.42
CA SER A 25 -10.21 7.22 -42.00
C SER A 25 -9.06 6.52 -41.26
N HIS A 26 -8.73 5.27 -41.59
CA HIS A 26 -7.57 4.59 -41.04
C HIS A 26 -6.25 5.20 -41.51
N ALA A 27 -6.08 5.39 -42.82
CA ALA A 27 -4.90 6.01 -43.41
C ALA A 27 -4.74 7.47 -42.94
N LEU A 28 -5.84 8.22 -42.84
CA LEU A 28 -5.82 9.58 -42.29
C LEU A 28 -5.46 9.59 -40.81
N ALA A 29 -5.98 8.64 -40.01
CA ALA A 29 -5.61 8.51 -38.60
C ALA A 29 -4.14 8.14 -38.43
N GLN A 30 -3.59 7.26 -39.28
CA GLN A 30 -2.16 6.93 -39.30
C GLN A 30 -1.31 8.15 -39.68
N ILE A 31 -1.63 8.83 -40.79
CA ILE A 31 -0.91 10.02 -41.23
C ILE A 31 -0.93 11.11 -40.15
N LEU A 32 -2.10 11.35 -39.53
CA LEU A 32 -2.24 12.33 -38.45
C LEU A 32 -1.43 11.90 -37.21
N GLY A 33 -1.53 10.63 -36.82
CA GLY A 33 -0.79 10.04 -35.71
C GLY A 33 0.71 10.19 -35.89
N GLU A 34 1.24 9.74 -37.03
CA GLU A 34 2.66 9.87 -37.39
C GLU A 34 3.11 11.33 -37.47
N THR A 35 2.26 12.25 -37.95
CA THR A 35 2.58 13.68 -37.97
C THR A 35 2.72 14.24 -36.54
N ILE A 36 1.80 13.88 -35.64
CA ILE A 36 1.89 14.28 -34.22
C ILE A 36 3.12 13.61 -33.57
N GLY A 37 3.38 12.34 -33.86
CA GLY A 37 4.53 11.61 -33.35
C GLY A 37 5.85 12.25 -33.80
N TRP A 38 5.99 12.54 -35.09
CA TRP A 38 7.14 13.28 -35.64
C TRP A 38 7.35 14.63 -34.94
N TYR A 39 6.27 15.36 -34.68
CA TYR A 39 6.33 16.61 -33.94
C TYR A 39 6.82 16.39 -32.50
N LEU A 40 6.32 15.38 -31.78
CA LEU A 40 6.77 15.07 -30.41
C LEU A 40 8.22 14.60 -30.37
N LEU A 41 8.67 13.77 -31.33
CA LEU A 41 10.07 13.36 -31.45
C LEU A 41 10.99 14.58 -31.58
N LYS A 42 10.66 15.52 -32.45
CA LYS A 42 11.43 16.77 -32.62
C LYS A 42 11.38 17.65 -31.37
N ARG A 43 10.20 17.81 -30.78
CA ARG A 43 9.98 18.66 -29.61
C ARG A 43 10.73 18.14 -28.38
N THR A 44 10.80 16.82 -28.19
CA THR A 44 11.39 16.20 -27.01
C THR A 44 12.87 15.86 -27.17
N ALA A 45 13.44 15.93 -28.37
CA ALA A 45 14.86 15.66 -28.63
C ALA A 45 15.84 16.43 -27.71
N PRO A 46 15.65 17.73 -27.39
CA PRO A 46 16.53 18.41 -26.44
C PRO A 46 16.45 17.82 -25.03
N LYS A 47 15.24 17.47 -24.56
CA LYS A 47 15.03 16.86 -23.24
C LYS A 47 15.61 15.45 -23.19
N ARG A 48 15.48 14.68 -24.28
CA ARG A 48 16.15 13.38 -24.46
C ARG A 48 17.67 13.50 -24.30
N ALA A 49 18.30 14.49 -24.93
CA ALA A 49 19.75 14.72 -24.82
C ALA A 49 20.16 15.12 -23.39
N ILE A 50 19.36 15.93 -22.70
CA ILE A 50 19.60 16.29 -21.29
C ILE A 50 19.57 15.06 -20.39
N ILE A 51 18.58 14.16 -20.56
CA ILE A 51 18.49 12.92 -19.78
C ILE A 51 19.74 12.07 -19.99
N LEU A 52 20.10 11.77 -21.23
CA LEU A 52 21.29 10.95 -21.51
C LEU A 52 22.58 11.58 -20.97
N LYS A 53 22.72 12.91 -21.07
CA LYS A 53 23.86 13.63 -20.50
C LYS A 53 23.89 13.49 -18.97
N LYS A 54 22.75 13.65 -18.30
CA LYS A 54 22.65 13.51 -16.85
C LYS A 54 22.98 12.08 -16.40
N VAL A 55 22.50 11.06 -17.10
CA VAL A 55 22.86 9.66 -16.85
C VAL A 55 24.37 9.47 -16.95
N ALA A 56 25.00 9.98 -18.01
CA ALA A 56 26.45 9.89 -18.18
C ALA A 56 27.25 10.65 -17.10
N GLU A 57 26.73 11.78 -16.61
CA GLU A 57 27.32 12.53 -15.49
C GLU A 57 27.22 11.74 -14.18
N GLU A 58 26.05 11.18 -13.85
CA GLU A 58 25.82 10.33 -12.67
C GLU A 58 26.70 9.06 -12.71
N GLU A 59 26.85 8.42 -13.87
CA GLU A 59 27.78 7.29 -14.07
C GLU A 59 29.24 7.68 -13.80
N ALA A 60 29.67 8.84 -14.33
CA ALA A 60 31.03 9.31 -14.14
C ALA A 60 31.31 9.69 -12.67
N GLU A 61 30.31 10.20 -11.94
CA GLU A 61 30.40 10.46 -10.50
C GLU A 61 30.51 9.16 -9.70
N LEU A 62 29.62 8.18 -9.96
CA LEU A 62 29.64 6.88 -9.28
C LEU A 62 30.94 6.11 -9.51
N ALA A 63 31.50 6.17 -10.73
CA ALA A 63 32.79 5.58 -11.05
C ALA A 63 33.95 6.22 -10.26
N LYS A 64 33.92 7.55 -10.07
CA LYS A 64 34.92 8.27 -9.25
C LYS A 64 34.79 7.93 -7.77
N GLU A 65 33.58 7.83 -7.24
CA GLU A 65 33.34 7.44 -5.85
C GLU A 65 33.83 6.01 -5.56
N THR A 66 33.55 5.09 -6.47
CA THR A 66 34.01 3.69 -6.37
C THR A 66 35.54 3.60 -6.44
N ALA A 67 36.17 4.35 -7.35
CA ALA A 67 37.63 4.42 -7.43
C ALA A 67 38.26 5.01 -6.16
N ARG A 68 37.66 6.08 -5.60
CA ARG A 68 38.10 6.71 -4.34
C ARG A 68 37.94 5.78 -3.14
N GLY A 69 36.85 5.02 -3.09
CA GLY A 69 36.59 4.00 -2.07
C GLY A 69 37.55 2.81 -2.13
N LYS A 70 37.98 2.40 -3.34
CA LYS A 70 39.02 1.37 -3.52
C LYS A 70 40.39 1.85 -3.04
N THR A 71 40.80 3.08 -3.32
CA THR A 71 42.05 3.66 -2.79
C THR A 71 42.07 3.89 -1.27
N ALA A 72 40.90 3.91 -0.61
CA ALA A 72 40.81 4.03 0.85
C ALA A 72 40.77 2.68 1.59
N LYS A 73 40.63 1.56 0.85
CA LYS A 73 40.50 0.19 1.38
C LYS A 73 41.66 -0.75 1.02
N GLU A 74 42.81 -0.24 0.58
CA GLU A 74 44.06 -1.03 0.42
C GLU A 74 44.74 -1.36 1.78
N GLY A 75 43.97 -1.42 2.88
CA GLY A 75 44.48 -1.66 4.24
C GLY A 75 43.91 -2.86 4.98
N ASP A 76 42.82 -3.49 4.51
CA ASP A 76 42.20 -4.65 5.18
C ASP A 76 41.66 -5.64 4.15
N GLU A 77 42.51 -6.59 3.75
CA GLU A 77 42.17 -7.73 2.90
C GLU A 77 41.41 -8.81 3.69
N GLU A 78 40.08 -8.68 3.87
CA GLU A 78 39.23 -9.85 4.20
C GLU A 78 37.71 -9.69 3.97
N TRP A 79 37.26 -8.98 2.92
CA TRP A 79 35.82 -8.97 2.56
C TRP A 79 35.51 -9.06 1.06
N GLU A 80 36.46 -9.45 0.21
CA GLU A 80 36.18 -9.85 -1.18
C GLU A 80 35.84 -11.35 -1.27
N ARG A 81 34.66 -11.73 -0.77
CA ARG A 81 34.08 -13.04 -1.11
C ARG A 81 32.57 -13.15 -0.91
N VAL A 82 31.79 -12.11 -1.23
CA VAL A 82 30.34 -12.24 -1.45
C VAL A 82 29.86 -11.24 -2.51
N GLU A 83 30.40 -11.32 -3.73
CA GLU A 83 29.84 -10.58 -4.89
C GLU A 83 30.20 -11.25 -6.23
N SER A 84 30.28 -12.59 -6.25
CA SER A 84 30.56 -13.37 -7.46
C SER A 84 29.46 -14.36 -7.84
N TYR A 85 28.25 -14.20 -7.29
CA TYR A 85 27.07 -14.92 -7.80
C TYR A 85 26.18 -13.92 -8.53
N THR A 86 26.02 -14.15 -9.84
CA THR A 86 25.21 -13.41 -10.84
C THR A 86 25.93 -12.38 -11.74
N VAL A 87 27.18 -12.64 -12.12
CA VAL A 87 27.58 -12.43 -13.52
C VAL A 87 27.56 -13.80 -14.18
N GLY A 88 26.38 -14.20 -14.65
CA GLY A 88 26.24 -15.41 -15.44
C GLY A 88 26.96 -15.22 -16.77
N ASN A 89 28.14 -15.80 -16.91
CA ASN A 89 28.62 -16.19 -18.23
C ASN A 89 27.56 -17.11 -18.83
N ALA A 90 26.94 -16.65 -19.92
CA ALA A 90 25.98 -17.42 -20.67
C ALA A 90 26.62 -18.74 -21.13
N VAL A 91 26.24 -19.84 -20.48
CA VAL A 91 26.49 -21.19 -20.98
C VAL A 91 25.32 -21.55 -21.90
N ASN A 92 25.41 -21.04 -23.13
CA ASN A 92 25.07 -21.75 -24.37
C ASN A 92 25.22 -20.73 -25.50
N GLY A 93 26.18 -20.99 -26.38
CA GLY A 93 26.36 -20.24 -27.61
C GLY A 93 25.12 -20.35 -28.47
N ASP A 94 24.41 -19.25 -28.61
CA ASP A 94 24.19 -18.61 -29.91
C ASP A 94 23.48 -17.25 -29.70
N VAL A 95 24.06 -16.21 -30.30
CA VAL A 95 23.61 -14.79 -30.35
C VAL A 95 23.86 -13.95 -29.08
N ALA A 96 25.08 -13.99 -28.55
CA ALA A 96 25.60 -12.91 -27.70
C ALA A 96 26.57 -12.04 -28.52
N GLU A 97 26.10 -10.94 -29.15
CA GLU A 97 27.05 -9.98 -29.75
C GLU A 97 26.58 -8.54 -30.02
N LYS A 98 25.45 -8.06 -29.45
CA LYS A 98 25.16 -6.61 -29.45
C LYS A 98 24.70 -6.14 -28.08
N ASP A 99 25.62 -5.53 -27.35
CA ASP A 99 25.30 -4.55 -26.32
C ASP A 99 24.41 -3.47 -26.96
N TRP A 100 23.30 -3.12 -26.31
CA TRP A 100 22.32 -2.17 -26.84
C TRP A 100 22.24 -0.96 -25.91
N GLU A 101 22.17 0.23 -26.51
CA GLU A 101 22.00 1.49 -25.83
C GLU A 101 20.74 2.19 -26.35
N GLY A 102 19.98 2.79 -25.46
CA GLY A 102 18.71 3.42 -25.79
C GLY A 102 17.86 3.69 -24.55
N ILE A 103 16.72 4.32 -24.75
CA ILE A 103 15.73 4.58 -23.69
C ILE A 103 14.65 3.50 -23.74
N VAL A 104 14.53 2.73 -22.66
CA VAL A 104 13.37 1.88 -22.40
C VAL A 104 12.40 2.67 -21.53
N GLY A 105 11.23 3.00 -22.06
CA GLY A 105 10.18 3.71 -21.35
C GLY A 105 9.19 2.76 -20.70
N PHE A 106 9.14 2.70 -19.38
CA PHE A 106 8.15 1.95 -18.61
C PHE A 106 6.98 2.86 -18.20
N LEU A 107 5.78 2.58 -18.70
CA LEU A 107 4.55 3.23 -18.25
C LEU A 107 4.05 2.55 -16.97
N HIS A 108 4.12 3.26 -15.86
CA HIS A 108 3.63 2.79 -14.56
C HIS A 108 3.21 3.99 -13.67
N PRO A 109 1.96 4.47 -13.80
CA PRO A 109 1.52 5.72 -13.15
C PRO A 109 1.49 5.70 -11.61
N PHE A 110 1.55 4.51 -11.00
CA PHE A 110 1.47 4.27 -9.57
C PHE A 110 2.61 3.34 -9.13
N CYS A 111 3.83 3.84 -9.02
CA CYS A 111 5.04 3.02 -8.83
C CYS A 111 5.59 3.03 -7.39
N ASN A 112 4.78 3.49 -6.42
CA ASN A 112 5.22 3.88 -5.08
C ASN A 112 4.27 3.48 -3.93
N ALA A 113 3.22 2.70 -4.21
CA ALA A 113 2.27 2.17 -3.25
C ALA A 113 2.79 0.93 -2.48
N GLY A 114 3.73 0.17 -3.05
CA GLY A 114 4.33 -1.04 -2.47
C GLY A 114 3.66 -2.36 -2.84
N GLY A 115 2.84 -2.39 -3.90
CA GLY A 115 2.08 -3.59 -4.30
C GLY A 115 2.86 -4.57 -5.19
N GLY A 116 2.29 -5.76 -5.42
CA GLY A 116 2.89 -6.79 -6.29
C GLY A 116 3.06 -6.38 -7.77
N GLY A 117 2.27 -5.41 -8.25
CA GLY A 117 2.45 -4.82 -9.58
C GLY A 117 3.76 -4.03 -9.71
N GLU A 118 4.14 -3.31 -8.66
CA GLU A 118 5.38 -2.54 -8.62
C GLU A 118 6.59 -3.44 -8.51
N ARG A 119 6.48 -4.54 -7.75
CA ARG A 119 7.54 -5.57 -7.71
C ARG A 119 7.88 -6.06 -9.12
N VAL A 120 6.87 -6.28 -9.97
CA VAL A 120 7.08 -6.64 -11.38
C VAL A 120 7.81 -5.54 -12.15
N LEU A 121 7.38 -4.28 -12.02
CA LEU A 121 8.07 -3.14 -12.65
C LEU A 121 9.56 -3.12 -12.27
N TRP A 122 9.85 -3.18 -10.97
CA TRP A 122 11.21 -3.02 -10.48
C TRP A 122 12.10 -4.20 -10.81
N ALA A 123 11.57 -5.43 -10.77
CA ALA A 123 12.29 -6.60 -11.24
C ALA A 123 12.55 -6.54 -12.76
N ALA A 124 11.60 -6.02 -13.54
CA ALA A 124 11.77 -5.82 -14.98
C ALA A 124 12.86 -4.79 -15.29
N VAL A 125 12.89 -3.68 -14.54
CA VAL A 125 13.96 -2.67 -14.64
C VAL A 125 15.31 -3.29 -14.27
N ARG A 126 15.40 -4.02 -13.14
CA ARG A 126 16.64 -4.70 -12.73
C ARG A 126 17.13 -5.67 -13.80
N ALA A 127 16.25 -6.52 -14.32
CA ALA A 127 16.59 -7.48 -15.37
C ALA A 127 17.06 -6.79 -16.66
N THR A 128 16.45 -5.65 -17.02
CA THR A 128 16.85 -4.84 -18.17
C THR A 128 18.24 -4.24 -17.96
N GLN A 129 18.52 -3.64 -16.80
CA GLN A 129 19.81 -3.07 -16.46
C GLN A 129 20.93 -4.12 -16.46
N GLN A 130 20.67 -5.31 -15.92
CA GLN A 130 21.64 -6.40 -15.90
C GLN A 130 21.96 -6.90 -17.32
N ARG A 131 20.96 -6.97 -18.21
CA ARG A 131 21.15 -7.45 -19.59
C ARG A 131 21.75 -6.40 -20.52
N TRP A 132 21.38 -5.14 -20.35
CA TRP A 132 21.84 -3.99 -21.14
C TRP A 132 22.24 -2.83 -20.21
N PRO A 133 23.46 -2.84 -19.65
CA PRO A 133 23.90 -1.84 -18.68
C PRO A 133 23.90 -0.40 -19.21
N LYS A 134 24.00 -0.20 -20.53
CA LYS A 134 23.95 1.12 -21.18
C LYS A 134 22.53 1.60 -21.51
N ALA A 135 21.52 0.76 -21.32
CA ALA A 135 20.14 1.17 -21.49
C ALA A 135 19.73 2.14 -20.37
N THR A 136 19.06 3.22 -20.72
CA THR A 136 18.42 4.13 -19.78
C THR A 136 16.97 3.70 -19.59
N CYS A 137 16.58 3.37 -18.36
CA CYS A 137 15.20 3.07 -18.00
C CYS A 137 14.48 4.35 -17.56
N VAL A 138 13.52 4.80 -18.36
CA VAL A 138 12.64 5.92 -18.03
C VAL A 138 11.34 5.39 -17.43
N ILE A 139 10.98 5.85 -16.24
CA ILE A 139 9.73 5.49 -15.56
C ILE A 139 8.75 6.65 -15.69
N TYR A 140 7.65 6.43 -16.42
CA TYR A 140 6.54 7.39 -16.50
C TYR A 140 5.57 7.13 -15.36
N THR A 141 5.56 8.03 -14.37
CA THR A 141 4.79 7.88 -13.12
C THR A 141 4.00 9.15 -12.79
N GLY A 142 2.87 9.07 -12.08
CA GLY A 142 2.21 10.26 -11.53
C GLY A 142 2.55 10.55 -10.05
N ASP A 143 3.54 9.87 -9.47
CA ASP A 143 3.94 10.01 -8.06
C ASP A 143 4.81 11.25 -7.82
N HIS A 144 4.24 12.45 -8.00
CA HIS A 144 4.93 13.74 -7.81
C HIS A 144 5.39 14.00 -6.37
N ASP A 145 4.91 13.22 -5.40
CA ASP A 145 5.12 13.39 -3.98
C ASP A 145 6.43 12.77 -3.45
N VAL A 146 7.22 12.09 -4.30
CA VAL A 146 8.45 11.39 -3.87
C VAL A 146 9.62 11.60 -4.85
N THR A 147 10.82 11.82 -4.28
CA THR A 147 12.07 12.03 -5.04
C THR A 147 12.63 10.72 -5.59
N LYS A 148 13.50 10.80 -6.62
CA LYS A 148 14.18 9.64 -7.23
C LYS A 148 14.87 8.79 -6.16
N GLU A 149 15.62 9.43 -5.25
CA GLU A 149 16.42 8.77 -4.22
C GLU A 149 15.52 7.98 -3.26
N LYS A 150 14.45 8.61 -2.77
CA LYS A 150 13.46 7.97 -1.89
C LYS A 150 12.67 6.87 -2.59
N MET A 151 12.43 6.99 -3.89
CA MET A 151 11.79 5.91 -4.68
C MET A 151 12.70 4.70 -4.72
N LEU A 152 13.97 4.87 -5.11
CA LEU A 152 14.95 3.79 -5.18
C LEU A 152 15.20 3.14 -3.81
N GLU A 153 15.31 3.94 -2.75
CA GLU A 153 15.43 3.46 -1.36
C GLU A 153 14.22 2.59 -0.96
N ARG A 154 12.99 2.98 -1.33
CA ARG A 154 11.80 2.15 -1.07
C ARG A 154 11.79 0.86 -1.87
N VAL A 155 12.28 0.88 -3.10
CA VAL A 155 12.38 -0.34 -3.92
C VAL A 155 13.29 -1.35 -3.25
N GLU A 156 14.45 -0.91 -2.76
CA GLU A 156 15.37 -1.74 -1.98
C GLU A 156 14.71 -2.22 -0.69
N ASN A 157 14.18 -1.31 0.14
CA ASN A 157 13.63 -1.65 1.45
C ASN A 157 12.35 -2.51 1.41
N ARG A 158 11.52 -2.40 0.36
CA ARG A 158 10.23 -3.12 0.27
C ARG A 158 10.29 -4.40 -0.53
N PHE A 159 11.11 -4.42 -1.58
CA PHE A 159 11.15 -5.54 -2.52
C PHE A 159 12.49 -6.26 -2.51
N ASN A 160 13.49 -5.75 -1.80
CA ASN A 160 14.87 -6.27 -1.83
C ASN A 160 15.43 -6.29 -3.26
N ILE A 161 15.10 -5.25 -4.04
CA ILE A 161 15.55 -5.10 -5.43
C ILE A 161 16.51 -3.92 -5.50
N GLN A 162 17.79 -4.20 -5.68
CA GLN A 162 18.80 -3.19 -5.92
C GLN A 162 18.80 -2.78 -7.40
N LEU A 163 18.75 -1.48 -7.65
CA LEU A 163 18.75 -0.89 -8.98
C LEU A 163 19.99 -0.03 -9.19
N HIS A 164 20.50 -0.03 -10.41
CA HIS A 164 21.60 0.87 -10.78
C HIS A 164 21.06 2.29 -10.95
N ALA A 165 21.19 3.13 -9.93
CA ALA A 165 20.54 4.44 -9.86
C ALA A 165 20.81 5.36 -11.07
N PRO A 166 22.04 5.45 -11.64
CA PRO A 166 22.32 6.37 -12.74
C PRO A 166 21.44 6.14 -13.97
N THR A 167 21.16 4.89 -14.33
CA THR A 167 20.38 4.57 -15.54
C THR A 167 18.87 4.58 -15.33
N VAL A 168 18.37 4.95 -14.14
CA VAL A 168 16.93 5.14 -13.88
C VAL A 168 16.57 6.62 -13.89
N THR A 169 15.57 7.01 -14.69
CA THR A 169 15.06 8.39 -14.75
C THR A 169 13.54 8.42 -14.58
N PHE A 170 13.05 9.25 -13.66
CA PHE A 170 11.62 9.46 -13.46
C PHE A 170 11.08 10.63 -14.28
N LEU A 171 9.98 10.41 -14.99
CA LEU A 171 9.24 11.44 -15.72
C LEU A 171 7.80 11.49 -15.22
N TYR A 172 7.42 12.64 -14.65
CA TYR A 172 6.19 12.75 -13.88
C TYR A 172 4.98 13.20 -14.74
N LEU A 173 3.92 12.38 -14.73
CA LEU A 173 2.68 12.52 -15.47
C LEU A 173 1.68 13.40 -14.71
N THR A 174 1.12 14.39 -15.38
CA THR A 174 0.09 15.29 -14.85
C THR A 174 -1.33 14.74 -15.00
N THR A 175 -1.53 13.82 -15.94
CA THR A 175 -2.87 13.29 -16.27
C THR A 175 -3.20 11.93 -15.65
N ARG A 176 -2.47 11.49 -14.61
CA ARG A 176 -2.72 10.22 -13.88
C ARG A 176 -4.17 10.07 -13.41
N HIS A 177 -4.82 11.16 -13.03
CA HIS A 177 -6.21 11.13 -12.55
C HIS A 177 -7.21 10.58 -13.60
N LEU A 178 -6.91 10.68 -14.90
CA LEU A 178 -7.79 10.20 -15.97
C LEU A 178 -7.92 8.68 -16.03
N VAL A 179 -6.99 7.93 -15.44
CA VAL A 179 -7.07 6.45 -15.37
C VAL A 179 -7.70 5.94 -14.07
N LEU A 180 -8.13 6.84 -13.17
CA LEU A 180 -8.87 6.47 -11.96
C LEU A 180 -10.35 6.25 -12.26
N ALA A 181 -10.95 5.22 -11.66
CA ALA A 181 -12.37 4.91 -11.86
C ALA A 181 -13.29 6.05 -11.37
N SER A 182 -12.92 6.72 -10.29
CA SER A 182 -13.64 7.87 -9.71
C SER A 182 -13.80 9.06 -10.66
N THR A 183 -12.98 9.15 -11.71
CA THR A 183 -13.09 10.18 -12.75
C THR A 183 -14.30 9.93 -13.68
N TRP A 184 -14.77 8.68 -13.77
CA TRP A 184 -15.76 8.26 -14.75
C TRP A 184 -17.01 7.67 -14.08
N SER A 185 -18.05 8.50 -13.92
CA SER A 185 -19.33 8.10 -13.33
C SER A 185 -20.21 7.23 -14.23
N PHE A 186 -19.88 7.12 -15.52
CA PHE A 186 -20.56 6.29 -16.51
C PHE A 186 -19.53 5.69 -17.48
N ALA A 187 -19.79 4.46 -17.95
CA ALA A 187 -18.93 3.73 -18.88
C ALA A 187 -17.44 3.70 -18.46
N THR A 188 -17.19 3.39 -17.19
CA THR A 188 -15.86 3.49 -16.54
C THR A 188 -14.75 2.79 -17.32
N LEU A 189 -14.97 1.57 -17.85
CA LEU A 189 -13.96 0.85 -18.64
C LEU A 189 -13.52 1.64 -19.89
N LEU A 190 -14.48 2.19 -20.64
CA LEU A 190 -14.20 3.03 -21.80
C LEU A 190 -13.54 4.35 -21.37
N GLY A 191 -14.04 4.98 -20.31
CA GLY A 191 -13.48 6.20 -19.73
C GLY A 191 -12.01 6.05 -19.37
N GLN A 192 -11.65 5.06 -18.56
CA GLN A 192 -10.26 4.79 -18.18
C GLN A 192 -9.38 4.45 -19.40
N SER A 193 -9.93 3.69 -20.37
CA SER A 193 -9.22 3.37 -21.61
C SER A 193 -8.90 4.62 -22.43
N LEU A 194 -9.86 5.54 -22.58
CA LEU A 194 -9.64 6.84 -23.23
C LEU A 194 -8.70 7.73 -22.41
N GLY A 195 -8.85 7.74 -21.08
CA GLY A 195 -7.96 8.44 -20.17
C GLY A 195 -6.49 8.01 -20.32
N SER A 196 -6.25 6.72 -20.56
CA SER A 196 -4.90 6.20 -20.81
C SER A 196 -4.26 6.72 -22.11
N LEU A 197 -5.06 7.13 -23.11
CA LEU A 197 -4.56 7.79 -24.32
C LEU A 197 -3.96 9.15 -23.99
N PHE A 198 -4.67 9.96 -23.20
CA PHE A 198 -4.19 11.26 -22.75
C PHE A 198 -2.93 11.14 -21.89
N MET A 199 -2.89 10.12 -21.03
CA MET A 199 -1.72 9.81 -20.21
C MET A 199 -0.52 9.34 -21.01
N ALA A 200 -0.72 8.53 -22.04
CA ALA A 200 0.35 8.17 -22.97
C ALA A 200 0.85 9.39 -23.76
N TYR A 201 -0.05 10.27 -24.21
CA TYR A 201 0.33 11.52 -24.84
C TYR A 201 1.15 12.44 -23.91
N ASP A 202 0.77 12.52 -22.62
CA ASP A 202 1.54 13.22 -21.59
C ASP A 202 2.95 12.62 -21.46
N ALA A 203 3.07 11.30 -21.36
CA ALA A 203 4.35 10.58 -21.35
C ALA A 203 5.23 10.92 -22.56
N PHE A 204 4.67 10.81 -23.77
CA PHE A 204 5.39 11.10 -25.02
C PHE A 204 5.74 12.58 -25.20
N SER A 205 5.00 13.48 -24.55
CA SER A 205 5.31 14.91 -24.50
C SER A 205 6.49 15.22 -23.57
N LEU A 206 6.83 14.32 -22.65
CA LEU A 206 8.02 14.43 -21.81
C LEU A 206 9.24 13.92 -22.59
N VAL A 207 9.22 12.66 -23.03
CA VAL A 207 10.23 12.04 -23.91
C VAL A 207 9.57 10.88 -24.64
N VAL A 208 9.87 10.71 -25.93
CA VAL A 208 9.53 9.49 -26.68
C VAL A 208 10.64 8.46 -26.48
N PRO A 209 10.35 7.24 -26.00
CA PRO A 209 11.36 6.21 -25.77
C PRO A 209 11.69 5.44 -27.07
N ASP A 210 12.78 4.65 -27.06
CA ASP A 210 13.13 3.76 -28.17
C ASP A 210 12.37 2.42 -28.10
N ILE A 211 12.02 1.98 -26.89
CA ILE A 211 11.14 0.84 -26.60
C ILE A 211 10.11 1.30 -25.55
N PHE A 212 8.83 1.00 -25.74
CA PHE A 212 7.77 1.38 -24.81
C PHE A 212 7.10 0.16 -24.17
N VAL A 213 7.21 0.03 -22.85
CA VAL A 213 6.67 -1.10 -22.09
C VAL A 213 5.60 -0.60 -21.13
N ASP A 214 4.40 -1.14 -21.22
CA ASP A 214 3.36 -0.95 -20.22
C ASP A 214 3.36 -2.12 -19.23
N THR A 215 3.33 -1.78 -17.94
CA THR A 215 3.34 -2.75 -16.83
C THR A 215 2.07 -2.67 -15.98
N MET A 216 1.05 -1.94 -16.43
CA MET A 216 -0.21 -1.75 -15.70
C MET A 216 -1.44 -2.31 -16.43
N GLY A 217 -1.35 -2.57 -17.74
CA GLY A 217 -2.46 -3.12 -18.54
C GLY A 217 -3.24 -2.08 -19.35
N TYR A 218 -2.64 -0.93 -19.66
CA TYR A 218 -3.20 0.12 -20.51
C TYR A 218 -2.96 -0.14 -21.99
N ALA A 219 -3.65 -1.14 -22.57
CA ALA A 219 -3.52 -1.51 -23.98
C ALA A 219 -3.72 -0.33 -24.95
N PHE A 220 -4.58 0.64 -24.58
CA PHE A 220 -4.83 1.85 -25.35
C PHE A 220 -3.63 2.79 -25.42
N ALA A 221 -2.84 2.89 -24.34
CA ALA A 221 -1.59 3.65 -24.35
C ALA A 221 -0.58 3.07 -25.37
N LEU A 222 -0.47 1.75 -25.43
CA LEU A 222 0.38 1.06 -26.41
C LEU A 222 -0.17 1.20 -27.84
N GLY A 223 -1.49 1.10 -28.01
CA GLY A 223 -2.13 1.35 -29.30
C GLY A 223 -1.89 2.77 -29.82
N LEU A 224 -1.93 3.79 -28.94
CA LEU A 224 -1.55 5.15 -29.29
C LEU A 224 -0.07 5.26 -29.68
N CYS A 225 0.81 4.56 -28.96
CA CYS A 225 2.23 4.48 -29.32
C CYS A 225 2.41 3.95 -30.75
N LYS A 226 1.75 2.85 -31.11
CA LYS A 226 1.82 2.30 -32.49
C LYS A 226 1.24 3.25 -33.53
N LEU A 227 0.21 4.02 -33.19
CA LEU A 227 -0.38 5.01 -34.09
C LEU A 227 0.55 6.21 -34.33
N MET A 228 1.28 6.65 -33.31
CA MET A 228 2.15 7.84 -33.39
C MET A 228 3.59 7.51 -33.79
N PHE A 229 4.09 6.34 -33.40
CA PHE A 229 5.47 5.89 -33.57
C PHE A 229 5.49 4.43 -34.03
N PRO A 230 5.18 4.14 -35.30
CA PRO A 230 5.11 2.76 -35.81
C PRO A 230 6.40 1.94 -35.59
N ASN A 231 7.55 2.63 -35.52
CA ASN A 231 8.88 2.05 -35.33
C ASN A 231 9.30 1.88 -33.87
N VAL A 232 8.51 2.34 -32.89
CA VAL A 232 8.79 2.10 -31.46
C VAL A 232 8.16 0.76 -31.09
N PRO A 233 8.95 -0.26 -30.72
CA PRO A 233 8.41 -1.54 -30.28
C PRO A 233 7.68 -1.39 -28.95
N THR A 234 6.54 -2.08 -28.85
CA THR A 234 5.64 -2.03 -27.71
C THR A 234 5.57 -3.36 -26.97
N GLY A 235 5.80 -3.31 -25.66
CA GLY A 235 5.65 -4.45 -24.76
C GLY A 235 4.47 -4.25 -23.81
N ALA A 236 3.63 -5.27 -23.62
CA ALA A 236 2.63 -5.28 -22.56
C ALA A 236 2.97 -6.36 -21.53
N TYR A 237 3.01 -6.02 -20.25
CA TYR A 237 2.91 -6.98 -19.16
C TYR A 237 1.53 -6.86 -18.51
N VAL A 238 0.65 -7.81 -18.82
CA VAL A 238 -0.74 -7.81 -18.37
C VAL A 238 -0.85 -8.61 -17.08
N HIS A 239 -1.13 -7.91 -15.98
CA HIS A 239 -1.48 -8.53 -14.70
C HIS A 239 -2.92 -9.08 -14.68
N TYR A 240 -3.81 -8.35 -15.34
CA TYR A 240 -5.22 -8.69 -15.53
C TYR A 240 -5.75 -7.90 -16.73
N PRO A 241 -6.54 -8.48 -17.64
CA PRO A 241 -7.15 -7.72 -18.72
C PRO A 241 -8.12 -6.66 -18.20
N THR A 242 -8.24 -5.53 -18.91
CA THR A 242 -9.21 -4.47 -18.60
C THR A 242 -10.65 -4.99 -18.56
N ILE A 243 -10.94 -6.01 -19.37
CA ILE A 243 -12.18 -6.79 -19.34
C ILE A 243 -11.84 -8.25 -19.61
N SER A 244 -12.39 -9.20 -18.84
CA SER A 244 -12.14 -10.64 -19.00
C SER A 244 -13.36 -11.39 -19.54
N THR A 245 -13.18 -12.60 -20.05
CA THR A 245 -14.31 -13.42 -20.50
C THR A 245 -15.18 -13.87 -19.33
N ASP A 246 -14.60 -14.02 -18.14
CA ASP A 246 -15.34 -14.39 -16.93
C ASP A 246 -16.20 -13.23 -16.42
N MET A 247 -15.74 -11.98 -16.57
CA MET A 247 -16.60 -10.82 -16.32
C MET A 247 -17.82 -10.83 -17.25
N LEU A 248 -17.64 -11.10 -18.54
CA LEU A 248 -18.74 -11.21 -19.51
C LEU A 248 -19.72 -12.32 -19.10
N ALA A 249 -19.21 -13.50 -18.75
CA ALA A 249 -20.03 -14.63 -18.32
C ALA A 249 -20.75 -14.38 -16.98
N SER A 250 -20.14 -13.63 -16.05
CA SER A 250 -20.74 -13.34 -14.74
C SER A 250 -22.06 -12.58 -14.83
N LEU A 251 -22.28 -11.79 -15.89
CA LEU A 251 -23.54 -11.04 -16.08
C LEU A 251 -24.77 -11.96 -16.16
N ASP A 252 -24.58 -13.16 -16.71
CA ASP A 252 -25.65 -14.15 -16.92
C ASP A 252 -25.80 -15.11 -15.72
N SER A 253 -24.94 -15.00 -14.70
CA SER A 253 -25.00 -15.84 -13.49
C SER A 253 -26.12 -15.38 -12.55
N ALA A 254 -26.67 -16.29 -11.74
CA ALA A 254 -27.64 -15.93 -10.71
C ALA A 254 -27.06 -14.92 -9.71
N ALA A 255 -27.87 -13.94 -9.26
CA ALA A 255 -27.44 -12.89 -8.32
C ALA A 255 -26.93 -13.42 -6.97
N SER A 256 -27.33 -14.64 -6.59
CA SER A 256 -26.90 -15.34 -5.38
C SER A 256 -25.61 -16.18 -5.56
N SER A 257 -25.01 -16.19 -6.75
CA SER A 257 -23.83 -17.01 -7.03
C SER A 257 -22.53 -16.39 -6.50
N THR A 258 -21.53 -17.23 -6.23
CA THR A 258 -20.19 -16.81 -5.79
C THR A 258 -19.30 -16.28 -6.93
N HIS A 259 -19.86 -16.07 -8.14
CA HIS A 259 -19.13 -15.69 -9.37
C HIS A 259 -18.79 -14.18 -9.45
N GLY A 260 -18.38 -13.60 -8.33
CA GLY A 260 -17.89 -12.22 -8.25
C GLY A 260 -18.98 -11.15 -8.21
N VAL A 261 -18.54 -9.90 -8.04
CA VAL A 261 -19.40 -8.75 -7.70
C VAL A 261 -20.38 -8.30 -8.80
N ASN A 262 -20.30 -8.88 -10.00
CA ASN A 262 -21.14 -8.52 -11.15
C ASN A 262 -22.22 -9.57 -11.45
N ALA A 263 -22.32 -10.63 -10.65
CA ALA A 263 -23.33 -11.68 -10.81
C ALA A 263 -24.75 -11.11 -10.85
N GLY A 264 -25.57 -11.57 -11.79
CA GLY A 264 -26.97 -11.18 -11.95
C GLY A 264 -27.22 -9.79 -12.56
N GLN A 265 -26.17 -9.01 -12.84
CA GLN A 265 -26.32 -7.66 -13.36
C GLN A 265 -26.66 -7.60 -14.87
N GLY A 266 -26.73 -8.74 -15.56
CA GLY A 266 -27.15 -8.84 -16.96
C GLY A 266 -28.67 -8.91 -17.16
N ALA A 267 -29.46 -9.08 -16.10
CA ALA A 267 -30.92 -9.22 -16.20
C ALA A 267 -31.64 -7.88 -16.50
N GLY A 268 -32.77 -7.96 -17.22
CA GLY A 268 -33.61 -6.82 -17.56
C GLY A 268 -33.02 -5.88 -18.64
N THR A 269 -33.73 -4.79 -18.94
CA THR A 269 -33.37 -3.86 -20.04
C THR A 269 -32.04 -3.13 -19.79
N ARG A 270 -31.78 -2.73 -18.53
CA ARG A 270 -30.50 -2.13 -18.12
C ARG A 270 -29.35 -3.13 -18.18
N GLY A 271 -29.58 -4.39 -17.79
CA GLY A 271 -28.60 -5.45 -17.88
C GLY A 271 -28.25 -5.81 -19.32
N ALA A 272 -29.24 -5.87 -20.21
CA ALA A 272 -29.03 -6.07 -21.64
C ALA A 272 -28.17 -4.93 -22.27
N ALA A 273 -28.43 -3.68 -21.90
CA ALA A 273 -27.62 -2.54 -22.34
C ALA A 273 -26.17 -2.63 -21.81
N LYS A 274 -25.98 -3.03 -20.54
CA LYS A 274 -24.66 -3.26 -19.96
C LYS A 274 -23.90 -4.38 -20.68
N LYS A 275 -24.58 -5.49 -20.99
CA LYS A 275 -24.02 -6.62 -21.74
C LYS A 275 -23.57 -6.19 -23.14
N ALA A 276 -24.42 -5.50 -23.89
CA ALA A 276 -24.07 -4.96 -25.20
C ALA A 276 -22.86 -4.01 -25.13
N TYR A 277 -22.83 -3.11 -24.14
CA TYR A 277 -21.68 -2.23 -23.90
C TYR A 277 -20.39 -3.03 -23.65
N TRP A 278 -20.41 -4.03 -22.77
CA TRP A 278 -19.24 -4.85 -22.46
C TRP A 278 -18.78 -5.69 -23.65
N GLU A 279 -19.68 -6.28 -24.43
CA GLU A 279 -19.34 -7.03 -25.65
C GLU A 279 -18.70 -6.15 -26.72
N ILE A 280 -19.26 -4.95 -26.96
CA ILE A 280 -18.69 -3.98 -27.90
C ILE A 280 -17.32 -3.51 -27.40
N PHE A 281 -17.21 -3.18 -26.11
CA PHE A 281 -15.96 -2.75 -25.51
C PHE A 281 -14.89 -3.86 -25.56
N ALA A 282 -15.23 -5.13 -25.30
CA ALA A 282 -14.32 -6.25 -25.39
C ALA A 282 -13.74 -6.43 -26.80
N LYS A 283 -14.58 -6.28 -27.84
CA LYS A 283 -14.12 -6.30 -29.24
C LYS A 283 -13.18 -5.13 -29.53
N PHE A 284 -13.50 -3.94 -29.05
CA PHE A 284 -12.65 -2.76 -29.24
C PHE A 284 -11.31 -2.89 -28.51
N TYR A 285 -11.33 -3.33 -27.25
CA TYR A 285 -10.15 -3.65 -26.46
C TYR A 285 -9.27 -4.70 -27.15
N GLY A 286 -9.87 -5.77 -27.66
CA GLY A 286 -9.17 -6.81 -28.42
C GLY A 286 -8.53 -6.29 -29.70
N TRP A 287 -9.26 -5.47 -30.45
CA TRP A 287 -8.76 -4.84 -31.66
C TRP A 287 -7.59 -3.90 -31.37
N VAL A 288 -7.63 -3.09 -30.31
CA VAL A 288 -6.52 -2.20 -29.93
C VAL A 288 -5.31 -3.00 -29.44
N GLY A 289 -5.51 -3.93 -28.49
CA GLY A 289 -4.46 -4.75 -27.91
C GLY A 289 -3.77 -5.67 -28.93
N SER A 290 -4.46 -6.05 -30.00
CA SER A 290 -3.87 -6.85 -31.08
C SER A 290 -2.71 -6.18 -31.82
N SER A 291 -2.53 -4.86 -31.68
CA SER A 291 -1.43 -4.11 -32.31
C SER A 291 -0.09 -4.19 -31.57
N ILE A 292 -0.08 -4.73 -30.33
CA ILE A 292 1.10 -4.75 -29.46
C ILE A 292 2.11 -5.80 -29.94
N ASP A 293 3.39 -5.44 -30.00
CA ASP A 293 4.42 -6.29 -30.61
C ASP A 293 4.74 -7.53 -29.75
N VAL A 294 4.96 -7.32 -28.45
CA VAL A 294 5.24 -8.38 -27.46
C VAL A 294 4.24 -8.31 -26.32
N VAL A 295 3.55 -9.42 -26.05
CA VAL A 295 2.55 -9.51 -24.98
C VAL A 295 2.97 -10.56 -23.97
N MET A 296 3.10 -10.13 -22.73
CA MET A 296 3.41 -10.95 -21.56
C MET A 296 2.22 -10.97 -20.61
N THR A 297 1.96 -12.11 -19.99
CA THR A 297 0.90 -12.26 -18.99
C THR A 297 1.46 -12.91 -17.72
N ASN A 298 0.98 -12.46 -16.57
CA ASN A 298 1.43 -12.93 -15.26
C ASN A 298 1.04 -14.38 -14.92
N SER A 299 0.16 -15.01 -15.69
CA SER A 299 -0.33 -16.37 -15.43
C SER A 299 -0.88 -17.01 -16.71
N THR A 300 -1.05 -18.34 -16.70
CA THR A 300 -1.72 -19.06 -17.80
C THR A 300 -3.20 -18.69 -17.85
N TRP A 301 -3.81 -18.40 -16.69
CA TRP A 301 -5.18 -17.92 -16.64
C TRP A 301 -5.35 -16.58 -17.36
N THR A 302 -4.50 -15.59 -17.07
CA THR A 302 -4.52 -14.28 -17.74
C THR A 302 -4.20 -14.44 -19.23
N GLN A 303 -3.27 -15.32 -19.59
CA GLN A 303 -2.96 -15.67 -20.98
C GLN A 303 -4.18 -16.17 -21.74
N GLY A 304 -4.99 -17.04 -21.12
CA GLY A 304 -6.21 -17.58 -21.71
C GLY A 304 -7.21 -16.48 -22.08
N HIS A 305 -7.42 -15.51 -21.17
CA HIS A 305 -8.28 -14.35 -21.42
C HIS A 305 -7.76 -13.49 -22.57
N ILE A 306 -6.48 -13.14 -22.54
CA ILE A 306 -5.85 -12.31 -23.58
C ILE A 306 -5.84 -13.03 -24.94
N ARG A 307 -5.57 -14.33 -24.98
CA ARG A 307 -5.68 -15.14 -26.21
C ARG A 307 -7.10 -15.14 -26.76
N SER A 308 -8.11 -15.30 -25.90
CA SER A 308 -9.51 -15.28 -26.31
C SER A 308 -9.93 -13.91 -26.87
N LEU A 309 -9.56 -12.82 -26.19
CA LEU A 309 -9.96 -11.47 -26.55
C LEU A 309 -9.16 -10.88 -27.72
N TRP A 310 -7.86 -11.13 -27.77
CA TRP A 310 -6.93 -10.49 -28.71
C TRP A 310 -6.52 -11.42 -29.85
N GLY A 311 -6.53 -12.74 -29.65
CA GLY A 311 -5.92 -13.72 -30.56
C GLY A 311 -6.49 -13.69 -31.98
N GLY A 312 -7.81 -13.60 -32.13
CA GLY A 312 -8.45 -13.49 -33.44
C GLY A 312 -7.97 -12.25 -34.22
N PHE A 313 -8.02 -11.08 -33.57
CA PHE A 313 -7.55 -9.83 -34.16
C PHE A 313 -6.04 -9.81 -34.43
N ARG A 314 -5.23 -10.50 -33.62
CA ARG A 314 -3.78 -10.64 -33.86
C ARG A 314 -3.50 -11.47 -35.10
N ALA A 315 -4.22 -12.59 -35.27
CA ALA A 315 -4.11 -13.43 -36.46
C ALA A 315 -4.51 -12.67 -37.73
N GLU A 316 -5.59 -11.89 -37.69
CA GLU A 316 -6.02 -11.03 -38.80
C GLU A 316 -4.96 -9.98 -39.19
N ARG A 317 -4.19 -9.48 -38.22
CA ARG A 317 -3.09 -8.53 -38.45
C ARG A 317 -1.77 -9.20 -38.86
N GLY A 318 -1.72 -10.53 -38.96
CA GLY A 318 -0.49 -11.27 -39.24
C GLY A 318 0.55 -11.20 -38.13
N VAL A 319 0.14 -10.87 -36.90
CA VAL A 319 1.03 -10.84 -35.74
C VAL A 319 1.19 -12.26 -35.21
N MET A 320 2.35 -12.86 -35.50
CA MET A 320 2.64 -14.26 -35.18
C MET A 320 3.35 -14.45 -33.82
N SER A 321 3.70 -13.37 -33.11
CA SER A 321 4.30 -13.47 -31.78
C SER A 321 3.29 -14.03 -30.79
N ASP A 322 3.68 -15.11 -30.11
CA ASP A 322 2.87 -15.72 -29.05
C ASP A 322 2.71 -14.76 -27.87
N ILE A 323 1.62 -14.91 -27.14
CA ILE A 323 1.39 -14.25 -25.86
C ILE A 323 2.15 -15.07 -24.82
N ALA A 324 3.24 -14.55 -24.27
CA ALA A 324 4.13 -15.30 -23.38
C ALA A 324 3.64 -15.27 -21.92
N VAL A 325 3.70 -16.40 -21.22
CA VAL A 325 3.55 -16.42 -19.75
C VAL A 325 4.89 -16.08 -19.11
N VAL A 326 4.90 -14.98 -18.37
CA VAL A 326 6.02 -14.52 -17.54
C VAL A 326 5.44 -14.38 -16.13
N TYR A 327 5.64 -15.38 -15.29
CA TYR A 327 5.10 -15.36 -13.92
C TYR A 327 5.75 -14.26 -13.10
N PRO A 328 5.02 -13.58 -12.21
CA PRO A 328 5.59 -12.49 -11.41
C PRO A 328 6.69 -13.02 -10.47
N PRO A 329 7.70 -12.19 -10.17
CA PRO A 329 8.79 -12.55 -9.28
C PRO A 329 8.28 -12.64 -7.83
N VAL A 330 8.61 -13.74 -7.15
CA VAL A 330 8.31 -13.97 -5.74
C VAL A 330 9.61 -14.24 -5.00
N ALA A 331 9.69 -13.83 -3.72
CA ALA A 331 10.87 -14.00 -2.85
C ALA A 331 11.08 -15.46 -2.41
N VAL A 332 11.07 -16.40 -3.35
CA VAL A 332 11.10 -17.84 -3.07
C VAL A 332 12.40 -18.23 -2.38
N GLU A 333 13.54 -17.75 -2.87
CA GLU A 333 14.86 -18.02 -2.29
C GLU A 333 14.99 -17.49 -0.87
N GLU A 334 14.52 -16.26 -0.62
CA GLU A 334 14.53 -15.65 0.71
C GLU A 334 13.70 -16.49 1.69
N LEU A 335 12.47 -16.84 1.31
CA LEU A 335 11.60 -17.69 2.12
C LEU A 335 12.16 -19.10 2.35
N GLU A 336 12.82 -19.69 1.35
CA GLU A 336 13.49 -20.99 1.52
C GLU A 336 14.67 -20.89 2.50
N SER A 337 15.41 -19.77 2.51
CA SER A 337 16.53 -19.53 3.41
C SER A 337 16.10 -19.24 4.85
N GLU A 338 15.03 -18.45 5.03
CA GLU A 338 14.52 -18.03 6.34
C GLU A 338 13.68 -19.12 7.04
N ILE A 339 13.11 -20.05 6.26
CA ILE A 339 12.20 -21.08 6.76
C ILE A 339 12.77 -22.45 6.42
N GLU A 340 13.21 -23.18 7.44
CA GLU A 340 13.67 -24.55 7.26
C GLU A 340 12.49 -25.52 7.04
N VAL A 341 12.58 -26.42 6.06
CA VAL A 341 11.65 -27.57 5.89
C VAL A 341 12.42 -28.88 6.08
N SER A 342 12.32 -29.42 7.29
CA SER A 342 12.98 -30.64 7.72
C SER A 342 12.12 -31.41 8.70
N ALA A 343 12.53 -32.63 9.05
CA ALA A 343 11.87 -33.40 10.09
C ALA A 343 11.91 -32.71 11.48
N ALA A 344 12.88 -31.81 11.71
CA ALA A 344 12.97 -31.02 12.94
C ALA A 344 11.99 -29.85 12.94
N SER A 345 11.88 -29.12 11.82
CA SER A 345 10.94 -28.00 11.72
C SER A 345 9.48 -28.46 11.67
N GLU A 346 9.19 -29.67 11.17
CA GLU A 346 7.83 -30.24 11.18
C GLU A 346 7.24 -30.33 12.59
N LYS A 347 8.07 -30.63 13.59
CA LYS A 347 7.64 -30.71 15.01
C LYS A 347 7.24 -29.36 15.60
N LYS A 348 7.67 -28.25 14.97
CA LYS A 348 7.39 -26.88 15.42
C LYS A 348 6.12 -26.31 14.78
N ARG A 349 5.56 -26.96 13.77
CA ARG A 349 4.34 -26.48 13.10
C ARG A 349 3.11 -26.77 13.95
N SER A 350 2.16 -25.83 13.93
CA SER A 350 0.85 -25.94 14.58
C SER A 350 -0.23 -26.25 13.55
N LYS A 351 -1.41 -26.70 14.01
CA LYS A 351 -2.61 -26.88 13.18
C LYS A 351 -3.27 -25.54 12.84
N THR A 352 -2.47 -24.61 12.34
CA THR A 352 -2.90 -23.28 11.94
C THR A 352 -3.14 -23.26 10.44
N LEU A 353 -4.32 -22.78 10.07
CA LEU A 353 -4.69 -22.36 8.73
C LEU A 353 -4.41 -20.87 8.62
N LEU A 354 -3.52 -20.49 7.71
CA LEU A 354 -3.07 -19.12 7.52
C LEU A 354 -3.65 -18.56 6.23
N TYR A 355 -4.35 -17.43 6.32
CA TYR A 355 -4.79 -16.67 5.15
C TYR A 355 -4.16 -15.28 5.17
N ILE A 356 -3.17 -15.06 4.31
CA ILE A 356 -2.53 -13.76 4.04
C ILE A 356 -3.26 -13.11 2.85
N ALA A 357 -4.15 -12.16 3.14
CA ALA A 357 -4.85 -11.38 2.14
C ALA A 357 -5.37 -10.07 2.73
N GLN A 358 -5.37 -9.01 1.92
CA GLN A 358 -6.02 -7.75 2.31
C GLN A 358 -7.51 -7.96 2.61
N PHE A 359 -8.06 -7.21 3.57
CA PHE A 359 -9.47 -7.33 3.94
C PHE A 359 -10.42 -6.70 2.91
N ARG A 360 -10.59 -7.35 1.76
CA ARG A 360 -11.34 -6.88 0.60
C ARG A 360 -12.47 -7.85 0.18
N PRO A 361 -13.51 -7.38 -0.54
CA PRO A 361 -14.64 -8.23 -0.94
C PRO A 361 -14.23 -9.41 -1.81
N GLU A 362 -13.39 -9.17 -2.80
CA GLU A 362 -12.88 -10.18 -3.73
C GLU A 362 -12.06 -11.26 -3.04
N LYS A 363 -11.45 -10.98 -1.87
CA LYS A 363 -10.69 -11.96 -1.09
C LYS A 363 -11.57 -12.96 -0.33
N ASN A 364 -12.88 -12.74 -0.28
CA ASN A 364 -13.87 -13.70 0.19
C ASN A 364 -13.57 -14.34 1.57
N HIS A 365 -13.16 -13.53 2.54
CA HIS A 365 -12.91 -13.97 3.92
C HIS A 365 -14.14 -14.64 4.56
N THR A 366 -15.34 -14.20 4.17
CA THR A 366 -16.62 -14.79 4.58
C THR A 366 -16.71 -16.27 4.22
N LEU A 367 -16.32 -16.67 3.00
CA LEU A 367 -16.27 -18.08 2.62
C LEU A 367 -15.34 -18.87 3.54
N ILE A 368 -14.14 -18.34 3.82
CA ILE A 368 -13.15 -19.02 4.66
C ILE A 368 -13.62 -19.19 6.10
N LEU A 369 -14.28 -18.17 6.69
CA LEU A 369 -14.87 -18.28 8.03
C LEU A 369 -15.97 -19.34 8.09
N ASN A 370 -16.88 -19.37 7.12
CA ASN A 370 -17.94 -20.38 7.05
C ASN A 370 -17.36 -21.79 6.87
N SER A 371 -16.35 -21.93 6.00
CA SER A 371 -15.65 -23.19 5.77
C SER A 371 -14.96 -23.70 7.03
N PHE A 372 -14.29 -22.80 7.77
CA PHE A 372 -13.62 -23.15 9.01
C PHE A 372 -14.63 -23.53 10.11
N ALA A 373 -15.78 -22.87 10.18
CA ALA A 373 -16.86 -23.25 11.09
C ALA A 373 -17.42 -24.65 10.78
N GLU A 374 -17.63 -24.96 9.49
CA GLU A 374 -18.07 -26.27 9.06
C GLU A 374 -17.05 -27.36 9.40
N PHE A 375 -15.76 -27.09 9.14
CA PHE A 375 -14.66 -27.96 9.53
C PHE A 375 -14.63 -28.21 11.04
N MET A 376 -14.71 -27.16 11.87
CA MET A 376 -14.69 -27.30 13.34
C MET A 376 -15.89 -28.11 13.88
N ARG A 377 -17.04 -28.11 13.19
CA ARG A 377 -18.23 -28.87 13.56
C ARG A 377 -18.05 -30.39 13.41
N THR A 378 -17.10 -30.84 12.58
CA THR A 378 -16.82 -32.28 12.37
C THR A 378 -16.25 -32.97 13.61
N LYS A 379 -15.58 -32.21 14.50
CA LYS A 379 -14.99 -32.69 15.77
C LYS A 379 -14.01 -33.87 15.60
N THR A 380 -13.35 -33.96 14.45
CA THR A 380 -12.31 -34.96 14.15
C THR A 380 -11.02 -34.69 14.93
N PRO A 381 -10.04 -35.61 14.94
CA PRO A 381 -8.71 -35.33 15.47
C PRO A 381 -8.04 -34.10 14.83
N ALA A 382 -8.32 -33.78 13.55
CA ALA A 382 -7.78 -32.62 12.86
C ALA A 382 -8.26 -31.30 13.51
N THR A 383 -9.54 -31.20 13.87
CA THR A 383 -10.11 -30.00 14.52
C THR A 383 -9.53 -29.67 15.89
N ARG A 384 -8.97 -30.65 16.62
CA ARG A 384 -8.46 -30.42 17.98
C ARG A 384 -7.24 -29.51 17.97
N GLY A 385 -7.41 -28.30 18.51
CA GLY A 385 -6.38 -27.26 18.56
C GLY A 385 -6.15 -26.55 17.23
N ALA A 386 -7.05 -26.71 16.26
CA ALA A 386 -6.96 -26.00 14.99
C ALA A 386 -7.28 -24.52 15.17
N LYS A 387 -6.57 -23.66 14.45
CA LYS A 387 -6.76 -22.20 14.45
C LYS A 387 -6.82 -21.66 13.04
N LEU A 388 -7.66 -20.66 12.81
CA LEU A 388 -7.65 -19.85 11.61
C LEU A 388 -7.02 -18.50 11.91
N VAL A 389 -5.95 -18.15 11.19
CA VAL A 389 -5.23 -16.89 11.34
C VAL A 389 -5.39 -16.09 10.05
N LEU A 390 -6.04 -14.94 10.16
CA LEU A 390 -6.29 -14.01 9.06
C LEU A 390 -5.33 -12.84 9.19
N VAL A 391 -4.39 -12.72 8.24
CA VAL A 391 -3.37 -11.67 8.19
C VAL A 391 -3.64 -10.78 6.98
N GLY A 392 -3.77 -9.47 7.19
CA GLY A 392 -4.11 -8.57 6.09
C GLY A 392 -3.99 -7.10 6.44
N SER A 393 -3.81 -6.26 5.42
CA SER A 393 -3.77 -4.82 5.60
C SER A 393 -5.17 -4.19 5.67
N VAL A 394 -5.29 -3.08 6.39
CA VAL A 394 -6.51 -2.26 6.50
C VAL A 394 -6.21 -0.85 6.02
N ARG A 395 -6.79 -0.45 4.89
CA ARG A 395 -6.37 0.79 4.20
C ARG A 395 -7.27 1.98 4.48
N ASP A 396 -8.55 1.69 4.68
CA ASP A 396 -9.61 2.68 4.80
C ASP A 396 -10.72 2.17 5.74
N ASP A 397 -11.73 3.01 5.96
CA ASP A 397 -12.85 2.68 6.84
C ASP A 397 -13.70 1.52 6.30
N SER A 398 -13.71 1.29 4.98
CA SER A 398 -14.44 0.18 4.38
C SER A 398 -13.80 -1.18 4.71
N ASP A 399 -12.46 -1.23 4.70
CA ASP A 399 -11.71 -2.40 5.16
C ASP A 399 -11.89 -2.62 6.67
N SER A 400 -11.83 -1.54 7.44
CA SER A 400 -12.00 -1.57 8.90
C SER A 400 -13.38 -2.11 9.28
N LYS A 401 -14.43 -1.61 8.61
CA LYS A 401 -15.81 -2.10 8.78
C LYS A 401 -15.92 -3.57 8.40
N ARG A 402 -15.27 -4.01 7.32
CA ARG A 402 -15.27 -5.41 6.91
C ARG A 402 -14.62 -6.30 7.96
N VAL A 403 -13.49 -5.90 8.54
CA VAL A 403 -12.85 -6.65 9.65
C VAL A 403 -13.83 -6.79 10.81
N TYR A 404 -14.54 -5.73 11.18
CA TYR A 404 -15.55 -5.79 12.22
C TYR A 404 -16.70 -6.76 11.88
N GLU A 405 -17.24 -6.70 10.67
CA GLU A 405 -18.27 -7.64 10.18
C GLU A 405 -17.77 -9.10 10.22
N LEU A 406 -16.51 -9.35 9.85
CA LEU A 406 -15.90 -10.68 9.92
C LEU A 406 -15.72 -11.19 11.35
N ARG A 407 -15.41 -10.30 12.31
CA ARG A 407 -15.33 -10.65 13.74
C ARG A 407 -16.71 -10.99 14.31
N LEU A 408 -17.75 -10.25 13.92
CA LEU A 408 -19.13 -10.57 14.28
C LEU A 408 -19.53 -11.94 13.71
N LEU A 409 -19.25 -12.19 12.44
CA LEU A 409 -19.51 -13.47 11.80
C LEU A 409 -18.79 -14.63 12.52
N ALA A 410 -17.51 -14.46 12.91
CA ALA A 410 -16.78 -15.48 13.67
C ALA A 410 -17.43 -15.77 15.04
N ASN A 411 -18.02 -14.77 15.68
CA ASN A 411 -18.78 -14.93 16.92
C ASN A 411 -20.13 -15.63 16.68
N GLU A 412 -20.87 -15.23 15.65
CA GLU A 412 -22.14 -15.87 15.25
C GLU A 412 -21.96 -17.35 14.90
N LEU A 413 -20.87 -17.68 14.21
CA LEU A 413 -20.47 -19.05 13.87
C LEU A 413 -19.89 -19.84 15.07
N GLN A 414 -19.80 -19.23 16.25
CA GLN A 414 -19.27 -19.84 17.49
C GLN A 414 -17.82 -20.35 17.38
N ILE A 415 -17.00 -19.70 16.54
CA ILE A 415 -15.58 -20.06 16.32
C ILE A 415 -14.60 -18.98 16.76
N LYS A 416 -15.08 -17.87 17.36
CA LYS A 416 -14.26 -16.71 17.73
C LYS A 416 -12.97 -17.06 18.50
N ASP A 417 -13.03 -18.05 19.40
CA ASP A 417 -11.89 -18.42 20.24
C ASP A 417 -10.81 -19.22 19.47
N SER A 418 -11.11 -19.61 18.23
CA SER A 418 -10.21 -20.31 17.30
C SER A 418 -9.86 -19.48 16.06
N VAL A 419 -10.25 -18.20 16.01
CA VAL A 419 -9.95 -17.28 14.91
C VAL A 419 -9.15 -16.09 15.41
N GLU A 420 -8.02 -15.80 14.76
CA GLU A 420 -7.16 -14.66 15.06
C GLU A 420 -7.07 -13.71 13.85
N PHE A 421 -7.14 -12.41 14.11
CA PHE A 421 -7.02 -11.37 13.10
C PHE A 421 -5.77 -10.54 13.39
N HIS A 422 -4.85 -10.49 12.44
CA HIS A 422 -3.60 -9.73 12.49
C HIS A 422 -3.64 -8.66 11.40
N LEU A 423 -3.86 -7.41 11.82
CA LEU A 423 -4.03 -6.28 10.91
C LEU A 423 -2.68 -5.60 10.72
N ASP A 424 -2.32 -5.33 9.46
CA ASP A 424 -1.09 -4.61 9.09
C ASP A 424 0.19 -5.25 9.70
N ALA A 425 0.24 -6.59 9.71
CA ALA A 425 1.37 -7.35 10.26
C ALA A 425 2.68 -7.02 9.54
N SER A 426 3.75 -6.88 10.32
CA SER A 426 5.11 -6.67 9.83
C SER A 426 5.66 -7.92 9.13
N TRP A 427 6.69 -7.75 8.29
CA TRP A 427 7.35 -8.88 7.63
C TRP A 427 7.88 -9.95 8.62
N PRO A 428 8.52 -9.60 9.75
CA PRO A 428 8.91 -10.59 10.77
C PRO A 428 7.72 -11.40 11.32
N GLU A 429 6.58 -10.75 11.56
CA GLU A 429 5.35 -11.44 12.01
C GLU A 429 4.80 -12.38 10.92
N ILE A 430 4.82 -11.95 9.65
CA ILE A 430 4.45 -12.80 8.51
C ILE A 430 5.35 -14.03 8.44
N LEU A 431 6.68 -13.86 8.54
CA LEU A 431 7.65 -14.96 8.57
C LEU A 431 7.41 -15.92 9.75
N GLU A 432 7.05 -15.39 10.92
CA GLU A 432 6.70 -16.20 12.08
C GLU A 432 5.47 -17.07 11.81
N TRP A 433 4.42 -16.50 11.23
CA TRP A 433 3.21 -17.23 10.87
C TRP A 433 3.47 -18.28 9.78
N LEU A 434 4.22 -17.94 8.73
CA LEU A 434 4.62 -18.87 7.68
C LEU A 434 5.47 -20.03 8.23
N ARG A 435 6.32 -19.77 9.22
CA ARG A 435 7.13 -20.80 9.88
C ARG A 435 6.29 -21.76 10.73
N LYS A 436 5.24 -21.26 11.39
CA LYS A 436 4.40 -22.04 12.33
C LYS A 436 3.21 -22.73 11.67
N ALA A 437 2.58 -22.11 10.67
CA ALA A 437 1.34 -22.63 10.11
C ALA A 437 1.53 -23.93 9.33
N SER A 438 0.50 -24.78 9.29
CA SER A 438 0.55 -26.02 8.51
C SER A 438 -0.07 -25.87 7.14
N VAL A 439 -1.12 -25.04 7.04
CA VAL A 439 -1.97 -24.91 5.87
C VAL A 439 -2.03 -23.45 5.46
N GLY A 440 -1.83 -23.17 4.16
CA GLY A 440 -2.05 -21.86 3.56
C GLY A 440 -3.41 -21.85 2.87
N VAL A 441 -4.21 -20.80 3.06
CA VAL A 441 -5.57 -20.73 2.53
C VAL A 441 -5.68 -19.61 1.52
N ASN A 442 -6.45 -19.82 0.46
CA ASN A 442 -6.84 -18.77 -0.47
C ASN A 442 -8.29 -18.94 -0.92
N GLY A 443 -9.14 -17.99 -0.56
CA GLY A 443 -10.58 -18.01 -0.86
C GLY A 443 -11.00 -17.19 -2.09
N MET A 444 -10.06 -16.52 -2.76
CA MET A 444 -10.39 -15.58 -3.82
C MET A 444 -10.85 -16.32 -5.08
N TRP A 445 -12.09 -16.04 -5.50
CA TRP A 445 -12.60 -16.52 -6.78
C TRP A 445 -11.88 -15.80 -7.93
N ASN A 446 -11.36 -16.57 -8.89
CA ASN A 446 -10.67 -16.07 -10.07
C ASN A 446 -9.48 -15.17 -9.73
N GLU A 447 -8.71 -15.54 -8.72
CA GLU A 447 -7.45 -14.84 -8.45
C GLU A 447 -6.52 -14.94 -9.65
N HIS A 448 -6.04 -13.80 -10.13
CA HIS A 448 -5.34 -13.73 -11.41
C HIS A 448 -4.03 -14.52 -11.40
N PHE A 449 -3.30 -14.49 -10.28
CA PHE A 449 -2.08 -15.27 -10.07
C PHE A 449 -2.04 -15.90 -8.67
N GLY A 450 -1.86 -15.08 -7.62
CA GLY A 450 -1.82 -15.54 -6.22
C GLY A 450 -0.40 -15.62 -5.64
N ILE A 451 0.29 -14.48 -5.49
CA ILE A 451 1.66 -14.42 -4.91
C ILE A 451 1.70 -15.09 -3.53
N GLY A 452 0.72 -14.82 -2.65
CA GLY A 452 0.65 -15.46 -1.33
C GLY A 452 0.59 -16.99 -1.39
N VAL A 453 0.02 -17.57 -2.44
CA VAL A 453 -0.02 -19.03 -2.62
C VAL A 453 1.37 -19.58 -2.97
N VAL A 454 2.16 -18.85 -3.76
CA VAL A 454 3.57 -19.18 -3.98
C VAL A 454 4.37 -19.06 -2.69
N GLU A 455 4.15 -18.01 -1.91
CA GLU A 455 4.80 -17.82 -0.60
C GLU A 455 4.47 -18.96 0.36
N TYR A 456 3.23 -19.46 0.36
CA TYR A 456 2.86 -20.67 1.11
C TYR A 456 3.68 -21.88 0.65
N GLN A 457 3.79 -22.12 -0.67
CA GLN A 457 4.58 -23.23 -1.20
C GLN A 457 6.07 -23.10 -0.82
N ALA A 458 6.65 -21.91 -0.96
CA ALA A 458 8.04 -21.61 -0.60
C ALA A 458 8.28 -21.77 0.91
N ALA A 459 7.35 -21.33 1.75
CA ALA A 459 7.40 -21.54 3.20
C ALA A 459 7.07 -22.99 3.62
N GLY A 460 6.67 -23.85 2.68
CA GLY A 460 6.33 -25.25 2.93
C GLY A 460 4.98 -25.44 3.62
N LEU A 461 3.98 -24.61 3.37
CA LEU A 461 2.59 -24.85 3.78
C LEU A 461 1.88 -25.69 2.71
N VAL A 462 0.95 -26.53 3.13
CA VAL A 462 0.05 -27.23 2.20
C VAL A 462 -1.10 -26.28 1.86
N ALA A 463 -1.21 -25.89 0.59
CA ALA A 463 -2.19 -24.89 0.19
C ALA A 463 -3.58 -25.50 -0.04
N VAL A 464 -4.63 -24.86 0.46
CA VAL A 464 -6.04 -25.12 0.12
C VAL A 464 -6.59 -23.85 -0.54
N VAL A 465 -6.82 -23.90 -1.84
CA VAL A 465 -7.09 -22.71 -2.66
C VAL A 465 -8.40 -22.82 -3.42
N HIS A 466 -8.96 -21.68 -3.80
CA HIS A 466 -10.14 -21.66 -4.67
C HIS A 466 -9.86 -22.39 -5.99
N LYS A 467 -10.81 -23.19 -6.48
CA LYS A 467 -10.71 -24.01 -7.70
C LYS A 467 -10.86 -23.19 -8.99
N SER A 468 -10.23 -22.01 -9.06
CA SER A 468 -10.18 -21.19 -10.27
C SER A 468 -8.94 -20.29 -10.31
N GLY A 469 -8.76 -19.56 -11.41
CA GLY A 469 -7.66 -18.61 -11.56
C GLY A 469 -6.26 -19.23 -11.62
N GLY A 470 -5.26 -18.38 -11.37
CA GLY A 470 -3.85 -18.75 -11.26
C GLY A 470 -3.53 -19.75 -10.14
N PRO A 471 -4.14 -19.68 -8.93
CA PRO A 471 -3.85 -20.65 -7.87
C PRO A 471 -4.10 -22.09 -8.29
N LYS A 472 -5.16 -22.34 -9.07
CA LYS A 472 -5.48 -23.67 -9.60
C LYS A 472 -4.61 -24.09 -10.78
N ILE A 473 -4.49 -23.22 -11.78
CA ILE A 473 -3.91 -23.60 -13.08
C ILE A 473 -2.38 -23.57 -13.04
N ASP A 474 -1.80 -22.63 -12.29
CA ASP A 474 -0.37 -22.35 -12.34
C ASP A 474 0.38 -22.83 -11.09
N ILE A 475 -0.20 -22.66 -9.89
CA ILE A 475 0.54 -22.79 -8.62
C ILE A 475 0.32 -24.14 -7.95
N VAL A 476 -0.92 -24.45 -7.56
CA VAL A 476 -1.30 -25.70 -6.88
C VAL A 476 -1.59 -26.75 -7.94
N THR A 477 -0.52 -27.30 -8.49
CA THR A 477 -0.53 -28.28 -9.59
C THR A 477 0.16 -29.57 -9.18
N GLU A 478 0.17 -30.56 -10.06
CA GLU A 478 0.93 -31.79 -9.84
C GLU A 478 2.42 -31.58 -10.15
N VAL A 479 3.27 -32.03 -9.22
CA VAL A 479 4.73 -32.11 -9.39
C VAL A 479 5.13 -33.55 -9.16
N GLU A 480 5.88 -34.12 -10.11
CA GLU A 480 6.24 -35.55 -10.11
C GLU A 480 5.02 -36.49 -10.05
N GLY A 481 3.92 -36.10 -10.72
CA GLY A 481 2.67 -36.86 -10.76
C GLY A 481 1.92 -36.91 -9.42
N LYS A 482 2.25 -36.02 -8.48
CA LYS A 482 1.61 -35.92 -7.17
C LYS A 482 1.15 -34.49 -6.88
N PRO A 483 0.03 -34.31 -6.17
CA PRO A 483 -0.47 -32.98 -5.80
C PRO A 483 0.48 -32.22 -4.85
N THR A 484 0.39 -30.89 -4.94
CA THR A 484 1.09 -29.93 -4.06
C THR A 484 0.14 -29.20 -3.09
N GLY A 485 -1.17 -29.43 -3.21
CA GLY A 485 -2.22 -28.86 -2.35
C GLY A 485 -3.61 -29.31 -2.82
N PHE A 486 -4.64 -28.64 -2.34
CA PHE A 486 -6.05 -28.96 -2.57
C PHE A 486 -6.80 -27.79 -3.21
N HIS A 487 -7.87 -28.10 -3.95
CA HIS A 487 -8.75 -27.12 -4.59
C HIS A 487 -10.17 -27.24 -4.04
N ALA A 488 -10.80 -26.11 -3.77
CA ALA A 488 -12.17 -26.05 -3.28
C ALA A 488 -12.96 -24.87 -3.88
N THR A 489 -14.28 -24.97 -3.92
CA THR A 489 -15.17 -23.95 -4.49
C THR A 489 -16.22 -23.51 -3.48
N THR A 490 -16.74 -24.45 -2.68
CA THR A 490 -17.81 -24.22 -1.70
C THR A 490 -17.27 -24.31 -0.27
N ALA A 491 -18.05 -23.83 0.70
CA ALA A 491 -17.64 -23.89 2.11
C ALA A 491 -17.36 -25.33 2.56
N THR A 492 -18.19 -26.28 2.13
CA THR A 492 -18.03 -27.71 2.39
C THR A 492 -16.74 -28.27 1.75
N GLU A 493 -16.48 -27.97 0.47
CA GLU A 493 -15.23 -28.42 -0.18
C GLU A 493 -13.98 -27.84 0.50
N PHE A 494 -14.04 -26.59 0.98
CA PHE A 494 -12.94 -26.00 1.74
C PHE A 494 -12.77 -26.67 3.10
N ALA A 495 -13.87 -26.97 3.79
CA ALA A 495 -13.84 -27.70 5.07
C ALA A 495 -13.24 -29.10 4.93
N GLU A 496 -13.58 -29.82 3.85
CA GLU A 496 -12.98 -31.10 3.48
C GLU A 496 -11.48 -30.94 3.18
N GLY A 497 -11.10 -29.94 2.39
CA GLY A 497 -9.69 -29.63 2.11
C GLY A 497 -8.89 -29.29 3.37
N PHE A 498 -9.49 -28.62 4.35
CA PHE A 498 -8.88 -28.33 5.65
C PHE A 498 -8.65 -29.62 6.46
N GLU A 499 -9.65 -30.50 6.50
CA GLU A 499 -9.56 -31.81 7.16
C GLU A 499 -8.45 -32.66 6.53
N GLU A 500 -8.42 -32.75 5.20
CA GLU A 500 -7.42 -33.52 4.46
C GLU A 500 -6.01 -32.98 4.68
N ALA A 501 -5.82 -31.66 4.52
CA ALA A 501 -4.51 -31.03 4.67
C ALA A 501 -3.94 -31.19 6.09
N LEU A 502 -4.78 -31.13 7.13
CA LEU A 502 -4.36 -31.32 8.52
C LEU A 502 -4.24 -32.79 8.94
N SER A 503 -4.72 -33.73 8.13
CA SER A 503 -4.71 -35.18 8.41
C SER A 503 -3.62 -35.96 7.66
N LEU A 504 -2.80 -35.28 6.86
CA LEU A 504 -1.69 -35.88 6.12
C LEU A 504 -0.69 -36.58 7.07
N LYS A 505 -0.33 -37.83 6.75
CA LYS A 505 0.63 -38.64 7.55
C LYS A 505 2.09 -38.37 7.20
N ASP A 506 2.37 -38.05 5.94
CA ASP A 506 3.71 -37.80 5.41
C ASP A 506 3.79 -36.37 4.85
N THR A 507 3.63 -35.38 5.75
CA THR A 507 3.56 -33.96 5.38
C THR A 507 4.88 -33.44 4.81
N LEU A 508 6.02 -33.93 5.28
CA LEU A 508 7.33 -33.41 4.86
C LEU A 508 7.54 -33.54 3.35
N ASP A 509 7.17 -34.67 2.77
CA ASP A 509 7.26 -34.91 1.34
C ASP A 509 6.33 -33.99 0.54
N TRP A 510 5.12 -33.70 1.04
CA TRP A 510 4.23 -32.70 0.44
C TRP A 510 4.86 -31.31 0.43
N ARG A 511 5.42 -30.88 1.57
CA ARG A 511 6.05 -29.56 1.71
C ARG A 511 7.26 -29.40 0.80
N ARG A 512 8.09 -30.44 0.66
CA ARG A 512 9.23 -30.45 -0.27
C ARG A 512 8.80 -30.35 -1.73
N ARG A 513 7.74 -31.06 -2.13
CA ARG A 513 7.19 -30.94 -3.49
C ARG A 513 6.59 -29.57 -3.76
N ALA A 514 5.87 -28.99 -2.79
CA ALA A 514 5.37 -27.63 -2.88
C ALA A 514 6.52 -26.62 -3.09
N ARG A 515 7.61 -26.72 -2.32
CA ARG A 515 8.82 -25.92 -2.53
C ARG A 515 9.41 -26.07 -3.93
N LEU A 516 9.52 -27.31 -4.41
CA LEU A 516 10.00 -27.57 -5.76
C LEU A 516 9.12 -26.89 -6.83
N SER A 517 7.80 -26.89 -6.66
CA SER A 517 6.87 -26.14 -7.53
C SER A 517 7.15 -24.64 -7.51
N ALA A 518 7.40 -24.08 -6.31
CA ALA A 518 7.58 -22.65 -6.10
C ALA A 518 8.78 -22.08 -6.87
N LYS A 519 9.81 -22.89 -7.13
CA LYS A 519 11.03 -22.49 -7.87
C LYS A 519 10.77 -21.99 -9.29
N ARG A 520 9.58 -22.22 -9.86
CA ARG A 520 9.16 -21.66 -11.15
C ARG A 520 8.82 -20.17 -11.10
N PHE A 521 8.71 -19.60 -9.91
CA PHE A 521 8.24 -18.23 -9.65
C PHE A 521 9.31 -17.34 -9.01
N THR A 522 10.57 -17.77 -9.09
CA THR A 522 11.71 -17.04 -8.53
C THR A 522 11.97 -15.76 -9.31
N GLU A 523 12.71 -14.84 -8.70
CA GLU A 523 13.13 -13.62 -9.40
C GLU A 523 14.04 -13.93 -10.60
N GLU A 524 14.85 -14.98 -10.50
CA GLU A 524 15.72 -15.46 -11.58
C GLU A 524 14.91 -15.96 -12.78
N GLU A 525 13.91 -16.80 -12.56
CA GLU A 525 13.08 -17.33 -13.65
C GLU A 525 12.21 -16.23 -14.28
N PHE A 526 11.72 -15.27 -13.49
CA PHE A 526 11.09 -14.06 -14.02
C PHE A 526 12.06 -13.29 -14.92
N ALA A 527 13.27 -12.97 -14.44
CA ALA A 527 14.26 -12.19 -15.17
C ALA A 527 14.63 -12.86 -16.50
N LYS A 528 14.89 -14.18 -16.48
CA LYS A 528 15.19 -14.97 -17.68
C LYS A 528 14.08 -14.89 -18.73
N ARG A 529 12.82 -15.06 -18.32
CA ARG A 529 11.67 -15.00 -19.23
C ARG A 529 11.42 -13.59 -19.74
N PHE A 530 11.52 -12.59 -18.88
CA PHE A 530 11.35 -11.19 -19.22
C PHE A 530 12.43 -10.72 -20.21
N ILE A 531 13.69 -11.06 -19.97
CA ILE A 531 14.82 -10.74 -20.87
C ILE A 531 14.59 -11.32 -22.26
N LYS A 532 14.14 -12.58 -22.38
CA LYS A 532 13.81 -13.18 -23.68
C LYS A 532 12.79 -12.35 -24.48
N GLN A 533 11.80 -11.78 -23.79
CA GLN A 533 10.79 -10.92 -24.43
C GLN A 533 11.36 -9.55 -24.78
N MET A 534 12.17 -8.96 -23.90
CA MET A 534 12.87 -7.71 -24.16
C MET A 534 13.87 -7.82 -25.31
N GLU A 535 14.55 -8.96 -25.48
CA GLU A 535 15.45 -9.21 -26.62
C GLU A 535 14.70 -9.14 -27.94
N THR A 536 13.45 -9.61 -27.96
CA THR A 536 12.56 -9.46 -29.13
C THR A 536 12.27 -7.99 -29.41
N LEU A 537 11.96 -7.19 -28.38
CA LEU A 537 11.73 -5.75 -28.53
C LEU A 537 12.99 -5.00 -29.01
N VAL A 538 14.16 -5.34 -28.46
CA VAL A 538 15.45 -4.78 -28.89
C VAL A 538 15.76 -5.14 -30.34
N MET A 539 15.52 -6.39 -30.75
CA MET A 539 15.68 -6.79 -32.15
C MET A 539 14.74 -6.05 -33.09
N LEU A 540 13.48 -5.83 -32.70
CA LEU A 540 12.53 -5.02 -33.47
C LEU A 540 12.97 -3.55 -33.55
N GLN A 541 13.57 -3.02 -32.49
CA GLN A 541 14.10 -1.65 -32.47
C GLN A 541 15.28 -1.50 -33.44
N ILE A 542 16.23 -2.45 -33.42
CA ILE A 542 17.46 -2.41 -34.25
C ILE A 542 17.13 -2.61 -35.73
N ASN A 543 16.27 -3.58 -36.05
CA ASN A 543 16.00 -4.00 -37.43
C ASN A 543 14.85 -3.22 -38.09
N GLY A 544 14.10 -2.42 -37.32
CA GLY A 544 12.81 -1.86 -37.73
C GLY A 544 11.70 -2.93 -37.87
N PRO A 545 10.46 -2.53 -38.17
CA PRO A 545 9.37 -3.47 -38.45
C PRO A 545 9.57 -4.15 -39.82
N GLY A 546 10.54 -5.05 -39.91
CA GLY A 546 10.72 -5.98 -41.03
C GLY A 546 9.84 -7.23 -40.86
N PRO A 547 9.60 -8.01 -41.94
CA PRO A 547 8.85 -9.25 -41.84
C PRO A 547 9.57 -10.22 -40.89
N ALA A 548 8.80 -10.83 -39.98
CA ALA A 548 9.31 -11.69 -38.92
C ALA A 548 10.32 -12.73 -39.42
N PRO A 549 11.40 -13.02 -38.67
CA PRO A 549 12.33 -14.08 -39.02
C PRO A 549 11.59 -15.42 -38.98
N THR A 550 11.59 -16.11 -40.11
CA THR A 550 11.10 -17.49 -40.23
C THR A 550 12.11 -18.41 -39.54
N GLN A 551 12.06 -18.52 -38.22
CA GLN A 551 12.72 -19.62 -37.52
C GLN A 551 11.87 -20.88 -37.72
N LYS A 552 12.36 -21.78 -38.58
CA LYS A 552 11.91 -23.18 -38.61
C LYS A 552 12.27 -23.82 -37.27
N MET A 553 11.30 -23.98 -36.38
CA MET A 553 11.45 -24.86 -35.23
C MET A 553 11.34 -26.31 -35.72
N GLU A 554 12.42 -27.07 -35.60
CA GLU A 554 12.34 -28.54 -35.56
C GLU A 554 11.61 -28.94 -34.27
N PRO A 555 10.72 -29.95 -34.31
CA PRO A 555 9.91 -30.31 -33.16
C PRO A 555 10.74 -31.08 -32.13
N GLU A 556 10.93 -30.48 -30.95
CA GLU A 556 11.29 -31.24 -29.75
C GLU A 556 10.10 -32.13 -29.34
N THR A 557 10.35 -33.43 -29.27
CA THR A 557 9.40 -34.46 -28.87
C THR A 557 9.14 -34.40 -27.36
N VAL A 558 7.91 -34.04 -26.97
CA VAL A 558 7.38 -34.27 -25.62
C VAL A 558 6.51 -35.54 -25.65
N PRO A 559 6.65 -36.48 -24.71
CA PRO A 559 5.96 -37.76 -24.76
C PRO A 559 4.45 -37.63 -24.52
N SER A 560 3.70 -38.32 -25.38
CA SER A 560 2.24 -38.40 -25.40
C SER A 560 1.67 -39.18 -24.23
N ALA A 561 0.74 -38.56 -23.50
CA ALA A 561 -0.26 -39.25 -22.69
C ALA A 561 -1.63 -38.64 -22.99
N THR A 562 -2.41 -39.35 -23.80
CA THR A 562 -3.79 -38.99 -24.16
C THR A 562 -4.77 -39.64 -23.17
N PRO A 563 -5.73 -38.89 -22.60
CA PRO A 563 -6.97 -39.48 -22.12
C PRO A 563 -8.09 -39.28 -23.15
N LYS A 564 -8.80 -40.37 -23.45
CA LYS A 564 -9.98 -40.42 -24.31
C LYS A 564 -11.14 -39.62 -23.73
N ALA A 565 -11.86 -38.92 -24.61
CA ALA A 565 -13.16 -38.32 -24.32
C ALA A 565 -14.23 -39.40 -24.09
N VAL A 566 -15.10 -39.17 -23.10
CA VAL A 566 -16.38 -39.86 -22.93
C VAL A 566 -17.46 -38.78 -22.90
N GLU A 567 -18.34 -38.83 -23.90
CA GLU A 567 -19.60 -38.08 -23.96
C GLU A 567 -20.57 -38.59 -22.89
N SER A 568 -21.25 -37.67 -22.21
CA SER A 568 -22.54 -37.94 -21.58
C SER A 568 -23.42 -36.70 -21.67
N THR A 569 -24.50 -36.83 -22.44
CA THR A 569 -25.66 -35.95 -22.55
C THR A 569 -26.37 -35.75 -21.21
N PRO A 570 -26.99 -34.58 -20.95
CA PRO A 570 -27.79 -34.37 -19.75
C PRO A 570 -29.26 -34.78 -19.98
N ASP A 571 -29.74 -35.71 -19.15
CA ASP A 571 -31.17 -36.00 -18.97
C ASP A 571 -31.81 -34.94 -18.06
N GLU A 572 -33.04 -34.60 -18.41
CA GLU A 572 -33.91 -33.58 -17.83
C GLU A 572 -34.89 -34.21 -16.81
N LEU A 573 -35.49 -33.33 -15.97
CA LEU A 573 -36.70 -33.48 -15.13
C LEU A 573 -36.51 -33.80 -13.62
N PRO A 574 -37.45 -33.38 -12.72
CA PRO A 574 -38.43 -32.29 -12.80
C PRO A 574 -38.37 -31.32 -11.60
N VAL A 575 -38.90 -30.11 -11.83
CA VAL A 575 -39.11 -29.04 -10.86
C VAL A 575 -40.42 -29.28 -10.12
N ASP A 576 -40.35 -29.46 -8.79
CA ASP A 576 -41.50 -29.29 -7.90
C ASP A 576 -41.52 -27.85 -7.37
N SER A 577 -42.65 -27.21 -7.59
CA SER A 577 -43.03 -25.87 -7.16
C SER A 577 -43.75 -25.94 -5.82
N VAL A 578 -43.42 -25.06 -4.84
CA VAL A 578 -44.35 -24.24 -4.02
C VAL A 578 -43.51 -23.19 -3.21
N PRO A 579 -44.10 -22.16 -2.56
CA PRO A 579 -44.18 -20.80 -3.08
C PRO A 579 -43.33 -19.77 -2.31
N GLU A 580 -43.08 -18.70 -3.04
CA GLU A 580 -42.60 -17.37 -2.67
C GLU A 580 -43.30 -16.79 -1.41
N VAL A 581 -42.49 -16.38 -0.43
CA VAL A 581 -42.89 -15.41 0.59
C VAL A 581 -41.95 -14.22 0.47
N ALA A 582 -42.51 -13.11 0.01
CA ALA A 582 -41.86 -11.83 -0.15
C ALA A 582 -41.41 -11.26 1.19
N ALA A 583 -40.16 -10.81 1.26
CA ALA A 583 -39.71 -9.80 2.19
C ALA A 583 -38.80 -8.83 1.42
N GLU A 584 -39.39 -7.69 1.07
CA GLU A 584 -38.73 -6.49 0.59
C GLU A 584 -37.61 -6.10 1.55
N ASN A 585 -36.38 -6.00 1.04
CA ASN A 585 -35.31 -5.26 1.69
C ASN A 585 -34.60 -4.45 0.61
N GLU A 586 -34.80 -3.13 0.65
CA GLU A 586 -34.13 -2.16 -0.21
C GLU A 586 -32.61 -2.21 0.04
N GLN A 587 -31.86 -2.73 -0.94
CA GLN A 587 -30.41 -2.62 -0.97
C GLN A 587 -29.99 -1.29 -1.63
N PRO A 588 -29.09 -0.50 -1.02
CA PRO A 588 -28.47 0.64 -1.68
C PRO A 588 -27.47 0.20 -2.77
N LYS A 589 -27.54 0.90 -3.90
CA LYS A 589 -26.72 0.74 -5.12
C LYS A 589 -25.21 0.73 -4.81
N SER A 590 -24.49 -0.31 -5.26
CA SER A 590 -23.02 -0.34 -5.33
C SER A 590 -22.53 -0.49 -6.78
N ALA A 591 -21.45 0.22 -7.10
CA ALA A 591 -20.86 0.34 -8.42
C ALA A 591 -19.92 -0.85 -8.78
N PRO A 592 -19.64 -1.09 -10.08
CA PRO A 592 -18.85 -2.25 -10.54
C PRO A 592 -17.35 -2.13 -10.22
N ALA A 593 -16.75 -3.29 -9.93
CA ALA A 593 -15.35 -3.58 -9.62
C ALA A 593 -14.29 -2.60 -10.16
N GLU A 594 -13.49 -2.08 -9.23
CA GLU A 594 -12.36 -1.17 -9.44
C GLU A 594 -11.08 -1.96 -9.76
N LEU A 595 -10.27 -1.47 -10.72
CA LEU A 595 -8.87 -1.86 -10.84
C LEU A 595 -8.14 -1.32 -9.59
N PRO A 596 -7.27 -2.11 -8.93
CA PRO A 596 -6.71 -1.75 -7.63
C PRO A 596 -5.80 -0.53 -7.74
N ALA A 597 -6.24 0.58 -7.15
CA ALA A 597 -5.39 1.72 -6.80
C ALA A 597 -5.12 1.65 -5.29
N GLU A 598 -3.86 1.76 -4.90
CA GLU A 598 -3.46 1.80 -3.49
C GLU A 598 -2.45 2.90 -3.17
N PRO A 599 -2.39 3.30 -1.88
CA PRO A 599 -1.78 4.54 -1.44
C PRO A 599 -0.36 4.35 -0.89
N THR A 600 0.40 5.42 -1.04
CA THR A 600 1.81 5.60 -0.70
C THR A 600 2.10 5.53 0.80
N ALA A 601 3.11 4.75 1.20
CA ALA A 601 3.76 4.84 2.50
C ALA A 601 5.26 5.11 2.35
N VAL A 602 5.82 5.91 3.27
CA VAL A 602 7.22 6.35 3.30
C VAL A 602 7.87 5.76 4.55
N VAL A 603 8.93 4.98 4.37
CA VAL A 603 9.83 4.49 5.43
C VAL A 603 11.01 5.46 5.52
N ALA A 604 11.49 5.69 6.74
CA ALA A 604 12.67 6.47 7.06
C ALA A 604 13.86 5.53 7.28
N ALA A 605 14.99 5.80 6.64
CA ALA A 605 16.27 5.11 6.82
C ALA A 605 16.85 5.31 8.23
N GLU A 606 17.20 4.20 8.87
CA GLU A 606 18.27 4.09 9.85
C GLU A 606 19.53 3.57 9.13
N THR A 607 20.69 4.10 9.50
CA THR A 607 22.01 3.62 9.06
C THR A 607 22.74 3.09 10.29
N GLU A 608 23.05 1.80 10.31
CA GLU A 608 24.03 1.20 11.21
C GLU A 608 25.38 1.09 10.50
N GLN A 609 26.46 1.35 11.24
CA GLN A 609 27.75 0.71 10.99
C GLN A 609 28.36 0.22 12.30
N SER A 610 28.73 -1.05 12.29
CA SER A 610 29.48 -1.79 13.30
C SER A 610 30.69 -2.46 12.62
N LYS A 611 31.83 -2.57 13.31
CA LYS A 611 32.64 -3.81 13.41
C LYS A 611 33.90 -3.65 14.28
N THR A 612 34.39 -4.81 14.74
CA THR A 612 35.17 -5.10 15.96
C THR A 612 36.47 -5.90 15.70
N ALA A 613 37.44 -5.75 16.62
CA ALA A 613 38.46 -6.71 17.15
C ALA A 613 39.73 -7.05 16.28
N PRO A 614 40.86 -7.65 16.79
CA PRO A 614 41.01 -8.51 17.99
C PRO A 614 42.40 -8.62 18.76
N THR A 615 42.39 -9.38 19.90
CA THR A 615 43.44 -10.23 20.60
C THR A 615 44.75 -9.60 21.19
N GLU A 616 45.43 -9.99 22.31
CA GLU A 616 45.58 -11.22 23.15
C GLU A 616 46.43 -10.94 24.47
N VAL A 617 45.95 -11.36 25.67
CA VAL A 617 46.54 -12.10 26.88
C VAL A 617 48.03 -11.93 27.35
N PRO A 618 48.51 -12.25 28.62
CA PRO A 618 48.06 -12.07 30.04
C PRO A 618 49.16 -11.48 31.01
N ALA A 619 48.82 -11.14 32.27
CA ALA A 619 49.49 -11.62 33.53
C ALA A 619 49.36 -10.71 34.77
N GLU A 620 48.77 -11.30 35.81
CA GLU A 620 48.82 -11.14 37.28
C GLU A 620 49.66 -10.02 37.94
N THR A 621 49.02 -9.21 38.80
CA THR A 621 49.12 -9.30 40.29
C THR A 621 48.26 -8.20 40.96
N SER A 622 47.41 -8.60 41.91
CA SER A 622 46.57 -7.75 42.78
C SER A 622 47.28 -7.56 44.15
N PRO A 623 47.01 -6.52 44.98
CA PRO A 623 45.75 -6.51 45.75
C PRO A 623 45.08 -5.14 46.06
N GLU A 624 43.74 -5.21 46.08
CA GLU A 624 42.75 -4.53 46.96
C GLU A 624 42.73 -2.99 47.03
N ALA A 625 41.89 -2.24 46.31
CA ALA A 625 40.40 -2.15 46.25
C ALA A 625 39.74 -1.33 47.37
N VAL A 626 39.29 -0.11 47.02
CA VAL A 626 37.85 0.25 47.01
C VAL A 626 37.60 1.10 45.76
N GLU A 627 37.01 0.48 44.72
CA GLU A 627 36.53 1.15 43.51
C GLU A 627 35.15 1.79 43.73
N GLU A 628 35.01 3.08 43.39
CA GLU A 628 33.71 3.66 43.01
C GLU A 628 33.39 3.25 41.57
N LYS A 629 32.40 2.37 41.41
CA LYS A 629 31.86 1.98 40.10
C LYS A 629 31.28 3.18 39.36
N LYS A 630 31.88 3.60 38.25
CA LYS A 630 31.23 4.48 37.26
C LYS A 630 30.04 3.76 36.65
N GLN A 631 28.83 4.30 36.89
CA GLN A 631 27.61 3.86 36.22
C GLN A 631 27.68 4.10 34.70
N PRO A 632 27.07 3.24 33.87
CA PRO A 632 26.93 3.49 32.44
C PRO A 632 26.12 4.77 32.20
N GLU A 633 26.63 5.63 31.32
CA GLU A 633 26.11 6.99 31.08
C GLU A 633 24.83 6.94 30.22
N THR A 634 23.66 7.08 30.85
CA THR A 634 22.35 7.05 30.16
C THR A 634 22.08 8.36 29.39
N PRO A 635 21.24 8.35 28.33
CA PRO A 635 20.85 9.58 27.62
C PRO A 635 20.26 10.67 28.52
N LEU A 636 19.51 10.25 29.56
CA LEU A 636 18.98 11.15 30.57
C LEU A 636 20.07 11.82 31.40
N LEU A 637 21.10 11.08 31.82
CA LEU A 637 22.26 11.64 32.52
C LEU A 637 23.04 12.63 31.64
N LYS A 638 23.18 12.34 30.34
CA LYS A 638 23.79 13.27 29.38
C LYS A 638 23.01 14.58 29.27
N LEU A 639 21.68 14.49 29.19
CA LEU A 639 20.83 15.68 29.13
C LEU A 639 20.87 16.50 30.44
N PHE A 640 20.94 15.82 31.60
CA PHE A 640 21.17 16.49 32.89
C PHE A 640 22.52 17.22 32.93
N GLY A 641 23.58 16.63 32.37
CA GLY A 641 24.91 17.27 32.31
C GLY A 641 24.91 18.57 31.49
N GLU A 642 24.03 18.68 30.50
CA GLU A 642 23.89 19.84 29.62
C GLU A 642 22.87 20.87 30.13
N LEU A 643 21.98 20.48 31.07
CA LEU A 643 20.88 21.31 31.56
C LEU A 643 21.30 22.69 32.08
N PRO A 644 22.38 22.86 32.88
CA PRO A 644 22.80 24.18 33.33
C PRO A 644 23.11 25.13 32.18
N LYS A 645 23.77 24.63 31.13
CA LYS A 645 24.08 25.39 29.93
C LYS A 645 22.82 25.72 29.12
N ILE A 646 21.89 24.78 29.02
CA ILE A 646 20.61 25.01 28.34
C ILE A 646 19.83 26.14 29.02
N ILE A 647 19.78 26.17 30.35
CA ILE A 647 19.09 27.21 31.13
C ILE A 647 19.78 28.57 30.95
N ASP A 648 21.11 28.59 30.95
CA ASP A 648 21.91 29.80 30.72
C ASP A 648 21.68 30.35 29.29
N ASP A 649 21.81 29.50 28.27
CA ASP A 649 21.60 29.84 26.86
C ASP A 649 20.15 30.28 26.55
N ALA A 650 19.17 29.80 27.32
CA ALA A 650 17.77 30.21 27.22
C ALA A 650 17.46 31.48 28.02
N GLU A 651 18.30 31.82 29.00
CA GLU A 651 18.04 32.79 30.06
C GLU A 651 16.67 32.57 30.75
N HIS A 652 16.26 31.30 30.86
CA HIS A 652 14.98 30.87 31.44
C HIS A 652 15.06 29.41 31.89
N GLY A 653 14.62 29.12 33.12
CA GLY A 653 14.76 27.81 33.74
C GLY A 653 13.46 27.23 34.29
N GLU A 654 12.31 27.70 33.81
CA GLU A 654 10.98 27.19 34.18
C GLU A 654 10.36 26.42 33.01
N MET A 655 9.79 25.26 33.30
CA MET A 655 9.02 24.48 32.34
C MET A 655 7.81 23.87 33.06
N TRP A 656 6.60 24.14 32.56
CA TRP A 656 5.34 23.54 33.04
C TRP A 656 5.07 23.69 34.54
N GLY A 657 5.40 24.85 35.11
CA GLY A 657 5.28 25.19 36.53
C GLY A 657 6.47 24.74 37.39
N VAL A 658 7.46 24.06 36.80
CA VAL A 658 8.60 23.48 37.51
C VAL A 658 9.86 24.29 37.23
N LYS A 659 10.55 24.75 38.28
CA LYS A 659 11.94 25.22 38.15
C LYS A 659 12.86 24.02 37.92
N LEU A 660 13.49 23.98 36.75
CA LEU A 660 14.41 22.91 36.37
C LEU A 660 15.62 22.89 37.31
N ALA A 661 15.89 21.73 37.90
CA ALA A 661 16.94 21.50 38.89
C ALA A 661 17.78 20.27 38.52
N ASP A 662 18.56 19.72 39.46
CA ASP A 662 19.42 18.55 39.20
C ASP A 662 18.64 17.22 39.18
N ALA A 663 19.36 16.12 38.97
CA ALA A 663 18.80 14.77 38.83
C ALA A 663 18.10 14.22 40.09
N THR A 664 18.20 14.90 41.24
CA THR A 664 17.45 14.55 42.46
C THR A 664 16.02 15.07 42.42
N ASN A 665 15.74 16.07 41.59
CA ASN A 665 14.40 16.63 41.42
C ASN A 665 13.56 15.75 40.48
N VAL A 666 12.59 15.02 41.05
CA VAL A 666 11.70 14.12 40.30
C VAL A 666 10.91 14.87 39.21
N PRO A 667 10.27 16.03 39.47
CA PRO A 667 9.59 16.81 38.42
C PRO A 667 10.51 17.16 37.24
N THR A 668 11.75 17.57 37.50
CA THR A 668 12.73 17.84 36.43
C THR A 668 13.06 16.58 35.65
N THR A 669 13.21 15.44 36.33
CA THR A 669 13.45 14.15 35.68
C THR A 669 12.32 13.78 34.71
N ILE A 670 11.06 13.98 35.11
CA ILE A 670 9.89 13.75 34.28
C ILE A 670 9.93 14.63 33.02
N ILE A 671 10.22 15.92 33.18
CA ILE A 671 10.30 16.87 32.07
C ILE A 671 11.39 16.45 31.08
N LEU A 672 12.61 16.21 31.55
CA LEU A 672 13.71 15.81 30.66
C LEU A 672 13.41 14.48 29.95
N GLN A 673 12.81 13.52 30.65
CA GLN A 673 12.44 12.24 30.07
C GLN A 673 11.37 12.39 28.97
N LYS A 674 10.44 13.34 29.09
CA LYS A 674 9.45 13.66 28.05
C LYS A 674 10.10 14.26 26.80
N PHE A 675 11.03 15.19 26.95
CA PHE A 675 11.82 15.72 25.83
C PHE A 675 12.69 14.64 25.16
N LEU A 676 13.25 13.70 25.94
CA LEU A 676 13.98 12.56 25.38
C LEU A 676 13.06 11.61 24.60
N ARG A 677 11.92 11.22 25.17
CA ARG A 677 10.94 10.34 24.50
C ARG A 677 10.45 10.95 23.19
N ALA A 678 10.17 12.26 23.15
CA ALA A 678 9.77 12.96 21.93
C ALA A 678 10.84 12.95 20.82
N ASN A 679 12.10 12.68 21.16
CA ASN A 679 13.22 12.63 20.23
C ASN A 679 13.85 11.23 20.15
N ASN A 680 13.08 10.16 20.40
CA ASN A 680 13.56 8.77 20.32
C ASN A 680 14.80 8.50 21.22
N ASN A 681 14.85 9.12 22.40
CA ASN A 681 15.97 9.10 23.35
C ASN A 681 17.29 9.70 22.82
N ASP A 682 17.25 10.49 21.75
CA ASP A 682 18.38 11.29 21.25
C ASP A 682 18.59 12.52 22.15
N ALA A 683 19.64 12.49 22.97
CA ALA A 683 19.96 13.56 23.92
C ALA A 683 20.32 14.89 23.22
N ALA A 684 20.91 14.86 22.02
CA ALA A 684 21.29 16.07 21.30
C ALA A 684 20.04 16.78 20.75
N LYS A 685 19.12 16.03 20.15
CA LYS A 685 17.84 16.59 19.67
C LYS A 685 16.96 17.07 20.82
N ALA A 686 16.88 16.30 21.91
CA ALA A 686 16.15 16.68 23.12
C ALA A 686 16.70 17.98 23.72
N LYS A 687 18.03 18.15 23.75
CA LYS A 687 18.69 19.40 24.15
C LYS A 687 18.25 20.57 23.28
N THR A 688 18.29 20.43 21.96
CA THR A 688 17.87 21.49 21.03
C THR A 688 16.40 21.86 21.24
N GLN A 689 15.51 20.88 21.31
CA GLN A 689 14.08 21.14 21.52
C GLN A 689 13.80 21.80 22.88
N LEU A 690 14.45 21.35 23.96
CA LEU A 690 14.30 21.93 25.30
C LEU A 690 14.78 23.39 25.33
N LEU A 691 15.91 23.69 24.68
CA LEU A 691 16.42 25.05 24.56
C LEU A 691 15.43 25.97 23.82
N ASP A 692 14.90 25.52 22.69
CA ASP A 692 13.92 26.27 21.91
C ASP A 692 12.63 26.49 22.71
N ALA A 693 12.18 25.48 23.45
CA ALA A 693 11.01 25.56 24.31
C ALA A 693 11.19 26.56 25.45
N LEU A 694 12.35 26.58 26.13
CA LEU A 694 12.63 27.56 27.19
C LEU A 694 12.73 28.98 26.65
N LYS A 695 13.36 29.19 25.48
CA LYS A 695 13.40 30.50 24.81
C LYS A 695 12.00 30.98 24.45
N TRP A 696 11.17 30.10 23.91
CA TRP A 696 9.78 30.43 23.60
C TRP A 696 8.97 30.73 24.87
N ARG A 697 9.14 29.95 25.95
CA ARG A 697 8.46 30.20 27.23
C ARG A 697 8.83 31.56 27.82
N LYS A 698 10.11 31.96 27.74
CA LYS A 698 10.56 33.29 28.16
C LYS A 698 9.82 34.41 27.41
N GLN A 699 9.58 34.23 26.12
CA GLN A 699 8.90 35.23 25.28
C GLN A 699 7.38 35.22 25.47
N MET A 700 6.79 34.04 25.58
CA MET A 700 5.34 33.83 25.65
C MET A 700 4.77 34.06 27.06
N ASP A 701 5.57 33.76 28.09
CA ASP A 701 5.21 33.73 29.50
C ASP A 701 3.88 33.00 29.79
N PRO A 702 3.82 31.67 29.58
CA PRO A 702 2.57 30.92 29.66
C PRO A 702 1.90 30.96 31.04
N LEU A 703 2.67 31.07 32.12
CA LEU A 703 2.13 31.19 33.47
C LEU A 703 1.39 32.52 33.65
N LYS A 704 1.97 33.62 33.16
CA LYS A 704 1.29 34.92 33.15
C LYS A 704 0.04 34.90 32.29
N LEU A 705 0.07 34.23 31.13
CA LEU A 705 -1.11 34.05 30.28
C LEU A 705 -2.24 33.36 31.05
N LEU A 706 -1.92 32.36 31.88
CA LEU A 706 -2.90 31.64 32.68
C LEU A 706 -3.44 32.47 33.87
N THR A 707 -2.59 33.21 34.58
CA THR A 707 -2.97 33.82 35.87
C THR A 707 -3.39 35.28 35.78
N GLU A 708 -2.82 36.05 34.85
CA GLU A 708 -2.99 37.52 34.80
C GLU A 708 -3.76 38.00 33.58
N VAL A 709 -3.62 37.33 32.43
CA VAL A 709 -4.20 37.78 31.16
C VAL A 709 -5.67 37.39 31.06
N GLU A 710 -6.51 38.39 30.75
CA GLU A 710 -7.91 38.19 30.43
C GLU A 710 -8.08 37.98 28.92
N HIS A 711 -8.65 36.84 28.54
CA HIS A 711 -8.95 36.51 27.15
C HIS A 711 -10.32 37.05 26.74
N ASN A 712 -10.50 37.29 25.43
CA ASN A 712 -11.77 37.78 24.92
C ASN A 712 -12.86 36.70 25.05
N LYS A 713 -13.88 36.99 25.87
CA LYS A 713 -14.99 36.06 26.16
C LYS A 713 -15.85 35.77 24.94
N GLU A 714 -16.10 36.76 24.09
CA GLU A 714 -16.92 36.61 22.88
C GLU A 714 -16.25 35.68 21.87
N LYS A 715 -14.93 35.79 21.71
CA LYS A 715 -14.14 34.97 20.78
C LYS A 715 -13.92 33.54 21.26
N PHE A 716 -13.67 33.35 22.55
CA PHE A 716 -13.11 32.10 23.07
C PHE A 716 -13.91 31.44 24.21
N GLY A 717 -14.88 32.14 24.80
CA GLY A 717 -15.51 31.78 26.08
C GLY A 717 -16.11 30.37 26.14
N ASN A 718 -16.57 29.84 25.00
CA ASN A 718 -17.19 28.51 24.90
C ASN A 718 -16.33 27.48 24.17
N LEU A 719 -15.07 27.80 23.86
CA LEU A 719 -14.23 26.99 22.98
C LEU A 719 -13.25 26.09 23.75
N GLY A 720 -13.05 26.30 25.05
CA GLY A 720 -12.01 25.63 25.81
C GLY A 720 -12.39 25.37 27.26
N TYR A 721 -12.29 24.10 27.68
CA TYR A 721 -12.54 23.67 29.06
C TYR A 721 -11.49 22.67 29.53
N VAL A 722 -11.29 22.56 30.84
CA VAL A 722 -10.46 21.52 31.47
C VAL A 722 -11.29 20.84 32.55
N THR A 723 -11.32 19.51 32.55
CA THR A 723 -12.02 18.72 33.57
C THR A 723 -11.06 17.73 34.20
N ALA A 724 -11.22 17.48 35.50
CA ALA A 724 -10.47 16.48 36.25
C ALA A 724 -11.45 15.45 36.82
N TYR A 725 -11.43 14.23 36.28
CA TYR A 725 -12.30 13.14 36.73
C TYR A 725 -11.55 12.16 37.62
N SER A 726 -12.27 11.49 38.52
CA SER A 726 -11.67 10.43 39.34
C SER A 726 -11.54 9.16 38.49
N ALA A 727 -10.33 8.62 38.31
CA ALA A 727 -10.09 7.35 37.62
C ALA A 727 -9.83 6.22 38.63
N THR A 728 -9.49 5.03 38.15
CA THR A 728 -9.14 3.87 38.99
C THR A 728 -7.94 4.19 39.91
N GLY A 729 -8.15 4.12 41.23
CA GLY A 729 -7.13 4.41 42.24
C GLY A 729 -7.17 5.85 42.76
N THR A 730 -6.02 6.44 43.06
CA THR A 730 -5.87 7.83 43.55
C THR A 730 -5.55 8.84 42.43
N GLN A 731 -5.49 8.38 41.18
CA GLN A 731 -5.07 9.19 40.02
C GLN A 731 -6.26 9.88 39.37
N LYS A 732 -6.12 11.16 39.03
CA LYS A 732 -7.12 11.93 38.28
C LYS A 732 -6.87 11.79 36.78
N GLU A 733 -7.94 11.68 36.00
CA GLU A 733 -7.89 11.78 34.55
C GLU A 733 -8.18 13.22 34.14
N ILE A 734 -7.19 13.91 33.56
CA ILE A 734 -7.33 15.29 33.10
C ILE A 734 -7.72 15.28 31.62
N ILE A 735 -8.80 15.97 31.27
CA ILE A 735 -9.27 16.13 29.90
C ILE A 735 -9.30 17.61 29.52
N THR A 736 -8.58 17.96 28.44
CA THR A 736 -8.64 19.27 27.81
C THR A 736 -9.60 19.24 26.62
N TRP A 737 -10.62 20.08 26.65
CA TRP A 737 -11.68 20.15 25.65
C TRP A 737 -11.46 21.35 24.72
N ASN A 738 -11.52 21.12 23.41
CA ASN A 738 -11.44 22.14 22.37
C ASN A 738 -12.71 22.06 21.51
N ILE A 739 -13.66 22.97 21.75
CA ILE A 739 -15.01 22.92 21.16
C ILE A 739 -15.10 23.80 19.91
N TYR A 740 -14.44 23.38 18.83
CA TYR A 740 -14.43 24.15 17.57
C TYR A 740 -15.81 24.28 16.94
N GLY A 741 -16.71 23.32 17.21
CA GLY A 741 -18.11 23.40 16.82
C GLY A 741 -18.90 24.58 17.41
N ALA A 742 -18.39 25.20 18.46
CA ALA A 742 -19.02 26.36 19.10
C ALA A 742 -18.52 27.72 18.56
N VAL A 743 -17.64 27.72 17.55
CA VAL A 743 -17.15 28.96 16.92
C VAL A 743 -18.29 29.65 16.16
N LYS A 744 -18.67 30.85 16.61
CA LYS A 744 -19.72 31.66 15.98
C LYS A 744 -19.17 32.58 14.88
N ASP A 745 -17.97 33.12 15.07
CA ASP A 745 -17.28 33.99 14.12
C ASP A 745 -15.87 33.45 13.83
N ILE A 746 -15.73 32.75 12.70
CA ILE A 746 -14.46 32.14 12.28
C ILE A 746 -13.35 33.20 12.16
N LYS A 747 -13.66 34.36 11.57
CA LYS A 747 -12.64 35.40 11.35
C LYS A 747 -12.24 36.07 12.65
N GLY A 748 -13.22 36.45 13.47
CA GLY A 748 -12.97 37.02 14.79
C GLY A 748 -12.14 36.11 15.69
N THR A 749 -12.32 34.78 15.60
CA THR A 749 -11.58 33.80 16.39
C THR A 749 -10.19 33.47 15.84
N PHE A 750 -10.00 33.38 14.51
CA PHE A 750 -8.77 32.81 13.91
C PHE A 750 -7.90 33.77 13.09
N ASP A 751 -8.38 34.97 12.71
CA ASP A 751 -7.57 35.91 11.89
C ASP A 751 -6.33 36.39 12.66
N ASN A 752 -6.46 36.59 13.98
CA ASN A 752 -5.34 36.94 14.85
C ASN A 752 -4.70 35.66 15.43
N VAL A 753 -3.78 35.07 14.67
CA VAL A 753 -3.08 33.83 15.04
C VAL A 753 -2.39 33.96 16.40
N ASP A 754 -1.72 35.07 16.68
CA ASP A 754 -0.98 35.26 17.95
C ASP A 754 -1.92 35.28 19.16
N GLU A 755 -3.06 35.95 19.04
CA GLU A 755 -4.09 35.98 20.09
C GLU A 755 -4.69 34.59 20.33
N PHE A 756 -4.98 33.85 19.25
CA PHE A 756 -5.45 32.47 19.34
C PHE A 756 -4.42 31.55 20.01
N ILE A 757 -3.14 31.68 19.66
CA ILE A 757 -2.06 30.87 20.26
C ILE A 757 -1.88 31.21 21.74
N LYS A 758 -2.00 32.49 22.14
CA LYS A 758 -1.99 32.89 23.56
C LYS A 758 -3.13 32.25 24.34
N TRP A 759 -4.36 32.30 23.83
CA TRP A 759 -5.51 31.64 24.46
C TRP A 759 -5.34 30.12 24.54
N ARG A 760 -4.96 29.47 23.42
CA ARG A 760 -4.73 28.02 23.40
C ARG A 760 -3.61 27.59 24.35
N THR A 761 -2.58 28.41 24.50
CA THR A 761 -1.47 28.20 25.44
C THR A 761 -1.96 28.26 26.89
N ALA A 762 -2.73 29.30 27.25
CA ALA A 762 -3.32 29.40 28.59
C ALA A 762 -4.20 28.19 28.93
N LEU A 763 -4.99 27.70 27.96
CA LEU A 763 -5.82 26.49 28.15
C LEU A 763 -4.97 25.23 28.37
N MET A 764 -3.84 25.10 27.66
CA MET A 764 -2.90 23.99 27.87
C MET A 764 -2.24 24.09 29.25
N GLU A 765 -1.78 25.27 29.66
CA GLU A 765 -1.20 25.50 31.00
C GLU A 765 -2.19 25.23 32.13
N LEU A 766 -3.48 25.55 31.93
CA LEU A 766 -4.53 25.17 32.88
C LEU A 766 -4.61 23.65 33.06
N SER A 767 -4.46 22.89 31.97
CA SER A 767 -4.47 21.42 32.01
C SER A 767 -3.22 20.86 32.70
N ILE A 768 -2.06 21.49 32.48
CA ILE A 768 -0.79 21.13 33.13
C ILE A 768 -0.83 21.42 34.63
N LYS A 769 -1.44 22.53 35.04
CA LYS A 769 -1.66 22.85 36.44
C LYS A 769 -2.44 21.76 37.15
N GLU A 770 -3.46 21.20 36.49
CA GLU A 770 -4.26 20.09 37.04
C GLU A 770 -3.53 18.72 37.01
N LEU A 771 -2.53 18.54 36.14
CA LEU A 771 -1.62 17.38 36.22
C LEU A 771 -0.68 17.43 37.43
N ASP A 772 -0.49 18.62 38.03
CA ASP A 772 0.28 18.84 39.25
C ASP A 772 1.69 18.20 39.22
N LEU A 773 2.41 18.41 38.12
CA LEU A 773 3.75 17.85 37.92
C LEU A 773 4.74 18.27 39.01
N ALA A 774 4.57 19.46 39.60
CA ALA A 774 5.42 19.98 40.66
C ALA A 774 5.38 19.12 41.93
N SER A 775 4.27 18.41 42.17
CA SER A 775 4.07 17.53 43.33
C SER A 775 4.42 16.06 43.05
N ALA A 776 4.92 15.74 41.85
CA ALA A 776 5.23 14.37 41.45
C ALA A 776 6.37 13.74 42.26
N THR A 777 6.11 12.58 42.86
CA THR A 777 7.08 11.81 43.67
C THR A 777 7.71 10.65 42.92
N ASP A 778 7.07 10.16 41.87
CA ASP A 778 7.52 9.00 41.09
C ASP A 778 8.11 9.42 39.74
N LYS A 779 9.19 8.76 39.31
CA LYS A 779 9.75 8.96 37.98
C LYS A 779 8.90 8.23 36.93
N ILE A 780 8.99 8.67 35.68
CA ILE A 780 8.46 7.87 34.57
C ILE A 780 9.26 6.55 34.51
N PRO A 781 8.62 5.37 34.56
CA PRO A 781 9.33 4.10 34.50
C PRO A 781 10.09 3.90 33.17
N ASP A 782 11.28 3.32 33.23
CA ASP A 782 12.08 2.99 32.04
C ASP A 782 11.30 2.00 31.14
N GLY A 783 11.06 2.39 29.89
CA GLY A 783 10.25 1.61 28.93
C GLY A 783 8.77 1.43 29.31
N GLY A 784 8.31 2.03 30.41
CA GLY A 784 6.94 1.88 30.93
C GLY A 784 6.00 3.05 30.59
N PRO A 785 4.69 2.88 30.89
CA PRO A 785 3.68 3.89 30.62
C PRO A 785 3.94 5.16 31.42
N ASP A 786 3.76 6.31 30.77
CA ASP A 786 3.89 7.62 31.41
C ASP A 786 2.57 8.00 32.10
N PRO A 787 2.56 8.14 33.44
CA PRO A 787 1.35 8.48 34.20
C PRO A 787 1.03 9.99 34.17
N TYR A 788 1.95 10.82 33.70
CA TYR A 788 1.84 12.28 33.73
C TYR A 788 1.36 12.83 32.38
N ARG A 789 0.22 12.36 31.90
CA ARG A 789 -0.36 12.73 30.59
C ARG A 789 -1.85 13.05 30.74
N MET A 790 -2.38 13.80 29.78
CA MET A 790 -3.79 14.24 29.74
C MET A 790 -4.47 13.78 28.44
N ILE A 791 -5.79 13.66 28.46
CA ILE A 791 -6.60 13.42 27.26
C ILE A 791 -6.91 14.76 26.58
N GLN A 792 -6.88 14.78 25.26
CA GLN A 792 -7.28 15.95 24.46
C GLN A 792 -8.53 15.62 23.65
N VAL A 793 -9.62 16.36 23.83
CA VAL A 793 -10.85 16.20 23.04
C VAL A 793 -11.01 17.40 22.12
N HIS A 794 -11.25 17.16 20.84
CA HIS A 794 -11.53 18.19 19.84
C HIS A 794 -12.90 17.93 19.24
N ASP A 795 -13.85 18.82 19.49
CA ASP A 795 -15.23 18.69 19.02
C ASP A 795 -15.47 19.55 17.77
N TYR A 796 -15.90 18.89 16.70
CA TYR A 796 -16.14 19.49 15.40
C TYR A 796 -17.61 19.55 14.99
N LEU A 797 -18.54 19.41 15.93
CA LEU A 797 -19.97 19.48 15.65
C LEU A 797 -20.31 20.78 14.88
N ASN A 798 -20.95 20.67 13.72
CA ASN A 798 -21.29 21.81 12.83
C ASN A 798 -20.09 22.53 12.17
N VAL A 799 -18.87 22.02 12.27
CA VAL A 799 -17.74 22.57 11.51
C VAL A 799 -17.86 22.14 10.04
N SER A 800 -17.78 23.09 9.11
CA SER A 800 -17.75 22.78 7.67
C SER A 800 -16.34 22.38 7.24
N PHE A 801 -16.22 21.19 6.63
CA PHE A 801 -14.94 20.65 6.16
C PHE A 801 -14.75 20.72 4.63
N LEU A 802 -15.76 21.19 3.88
CA LEU A 802 -15.72 21.25 2.40
C LEU A 802 -14.73 22.32 1.90
N ARG A 803 -14.44 23.35 2.70
CA ARG A 803 -13.42 24.37 2.45
C ARG A 803 -12.87 24.88 3.78
N MET A 804 -11.60 24.60 4.07
CA MET A 804 -10.93 25.11 5.28
C MET A 804 -10.51 26.57 5.06
N ASP A 805 -11.02 27.48 5.88
CA ASP A 805 -10.67 28.91 5.82
C ASP A 805 -9.16 29.12 6.02
N PRO A 806 -8.50 30.02 5.25
CA PRO A 806 -7.08 30.30 5.39
C PRO A 806 -6.65 30.72 6.80
N SER A 807 -7.50 31.45 7.54
CA SER A 807 -7.25 31.87 8.93
C SER A 807 -7.17 30.66 9.87
N VAL A 808 -8.14 29.75 9.76
CA VAL A 808 -8.19 28.48 10.49
C VAL A 808 -6.95 27.63 10.17
N ARG A 809 -6.53 27.58 8.90
CA ARG A 809 -5.33 26.85 8.47
C ARG A 809 -4.06 27.43 9.10
N ALA A 810 -3.92 28.75 9.10
CA ALA A 810 -2.76 29.44 9.68
C ALA A 810 -2.69 29.23 11.20
N ALA A 811 -3.81 29.44 11.89
CA ALA A 811 -3.94 29.22 13.33
C ALA A 811 -3.66 27.76 13.72
N SER A 812 -4.19 26.79 12.95
CA SER A 812 -3.94 25.36 13.18
C SER A 812 -2.47 24.99 12.99
N LYS A 813 -1.82 25.50 11.93
CA LYS A 813 -0.40 25.25 11.67
C LYS A 813 0.47 25.81 12.80
N ALA A 814 0.20 27.04 13.24
CA ALA A 814 0.91 27.66 14.36
C ALA A 814 0.72 26.88 15.67
N ALA A 815 -0.49 26.38 15.93
CA ALA A 815 -0.77 25.59 17.13
C ALA A 815 -0.02 24.25 17.12
N ILE A 816 0.01 23.54 15.98
CA ILE A 816 0.76 22.29 15.84
C ILE A 816 2.25 22.52 16.07
N GLN A 817 2.84 23.54 15.42
CA GLN A 817 4.26 23.85 15.56
C GLN A 817 4.62 24.24 17.01
N THR A 818 3.80 25.09 17.62
CA THR A 818 4.02 25.55 18.99
C THR A 818 3.92 24.40 19.99
N PHE A 819 2.87 23.57 19.88
CA PHE A 819 2.65 22.50 20.84
C PHE A 819 3.55 21.28 20.65
N ALA A 820 3.97 20.98 19.41
CA ALA A 820 5.01 19.98 19.18
C ALA A 820 6.35 20.39 19.80
N MET A 821 6.70 21.67 19.69
CA MET A 821 7.97 22.20 20.22
C MET A 821 7.95 22.34 21.76
N ALA A 822 6.92 22.97 22.33
CA ALA A 822 6.90 23.36 23.75
C ALA A 822 6.16 22.40 24.70
N TYR A 823 5.38 21.45 24.18
CA TYR A 823 4.56 20.53 24.99
C TYR A 823 4.68 19.06 24.56
N PRO A 824 5.90 18.53 24.32
CA PRO A 824 6.09 17.13 23.96
C PRO A 824 5.60 16.15 25.03
N GLU A 825 5.12 14.98 24.60
CA GLU A 825 4.76 13.84 25.47
C GLU A 825 3.79 14.16 26.63
N LEU A 826 2.90 15.14 26.46
CA LEU A 826 1.82 15.42 27.42
C LEU A 826 0.47 14.78 27.05
N VAL A 827 0.31 14.31 25.80
CA VAL A 827 -0.94 13.71 25.32
C VAL A 827 -0.97 12.20 25.59
N LYS A 828 -1.98 11.75 26.35
CA LYS A 828 -2.30 10.34 26.59
C LYS A 828 -3.04 9.77 25.39
N GLU A 829 -4.23 10.30 25.14
CA GLU A 829 -5.10 10.01 24.00
C GLU A 829 -5.69 11.33 23.46
N LYS A 830 -6.02 11.37 22.19
CA LYS A 830 -6.59 12.53 21.49
C LYS A 830 -7.82 12.12 20.70
N PHE A 831 -8.99 12.53 21.17
CA PHE A 831 -10.27 12.23 20.53
C PHE A 831 -10.71 13.38 19.65
N PHE A 832 -11.18 13.07 18.45
CA PHE A 832 -11.78 14.02 17.53
C PHE A 832 -13.25 13.62 17.36
N VAL A 833 -14.16 14.35 17.98
CA VAL A 833 -15.57 13.97 18.07
C VAL A 833 -16.43 14.80 17.14
N ASN A 834 -17.56 14.23 16.72
CA ASN A 834 -18.48 14.82 15.74
C ASN A 834 -17.81 15.14 14.39
N VAL A 835 -16.84 14.33 13.98
CA VAL A 835 -16.16 14.48 12.68
C VAL A 835 -16.99 13.79 11.59
N PRO A 836 -17.29 14.45 10.45
CA PRO A 836 -18.05 13.83 9.36
C PRO A 836 -17.38 12.58 8.81
N LEU A 837 -18.16 11.51 8.63
CA LEU A 837 -17.76 10.20 8.10
C LEU A 837 -17.00 10.25 6.76
N ALA A 838 -17.12 11.32 5.99
CA ALA A 838 -16.51 11.47 4.66
C ALA A 838 -15.05 11.99 4.67
N MET A 839 -14.46 12.27 5.84
CA MET A 839 -13.21 13.06 5.94
C MET A 839 -12.00 12.29 6.53
N GLY A 840 -11.85 11.01 6.23
CA GLY A 840 -10.65 10.22 6.56
C GLY A 840 -9.33 10.79 5.97
N TRP A 841 -9.41 11.62 4.93
CA TRP A 841 -8.24 12.27 4.31
C TRP A 841 -7.56 13.32 5.21
N VAL A 842 -8.29 13.96 6.14
CA VAL A 842 -7.70 14.92 7.07
C VAL A 842 -6.76 14.21 8.05
N PHE A 843 -7.15 13.02 8.49
CA PHE A 843 -6.28 12.16 9.31
C PHE A 843 -5.15 11.55 8.48
N ALA A 844 -5.39 11.15 7.23
CA ALA A 844 -4.32 10.76 6.31
C ALA A 844 -3.30 11.89 6.08
N ALA A 845 -3.74 13.16 6.06
CA ALA A 845 -2.84 14.32 5.98
C ALA A 845 -2.08 14.56 7.30
N LEU A 846 -2.68 14.30 8.47
CA LEU A 846 -1.97 14.30 9.75
C LEU A 846 -0.89 13.20 9.80
N LYS A 847 -1.11 12.06 9.13
CA LYS A 847 -0.09 10.99 8.98
C LYS A 847 1.17 11.41 8.21
N LEU A 848 1.13 12.54 7.49
CA LEU A 848 2.29 13.09 6.78
C LEU A 848 3.23 13.91 7.67
N PHE A 849 2.79 14.32 8.87
CA PHE A 849 3.52 15.25 9.74
C PHE A 849 3.69 14.77 11.18
N LEU A 850 3.01 13.68 11.57
CA LEU A 850 3.03 13.14 12.93
C LEU A 850 3.59 11.71 12.93
N SER A 851 4.30 11.31 13.98
CA SER A 851 4.85 9.96 14.12
C SER A 851 3.73 8.91 14.30
N ALA A 852 4.02 7.65 13.95
CA ALA A 852 3.10 6.52 14.16
C ALA A 852 2.64 6.40 15.63
N GLU A 853 3.52 6.69 16.58
CA GLU A 853 3.21 6.70 18.01
C GLU A 853 2.29 7.86 18.41
N THR A 854 2.41 9.03 17.78
CA THR A 854 1.46 10.13 17.96
C THR A 854 0.09 9.82 17.33
N ILE A 855 0.06 9.20 16.15
CA ILE A 855 -1.17 8.83 15.44
C ILE A 855 -1.93 7.72 16.19
N LYS A 856 -1.23 6.76 16.80
CA LYS A 856 -1.84 5.70 17.62
C LYS A 856 -2.69 6.26 18.76
N LYS A 857 -2.32 7.45 19.26
CA LYS A 857 -3.04 8.17 20.30
C LYS A 857 -4.28 8.90 19.75
N PHE A 858 -4.57 8.90 18.44
CA PHE A 858 -5.61 9.73 17.82
C PHE A 858 -6.84 8.89 17.45
N HIS A 859 -8.01 9.30 17.94
CA HIS A 859 -9.26 8.55 17.83
C HIS A 859 -10.37 9.41 17.24
N PRO A 860 -10.66 9.27 15.94
CA PRO A 860 -11.80 9.95 15.33
C PRO A 860 -13.11 9.23 15.68
N LEU A 861 -14.09 9.98 16.17
CA LEU A 861 -15.43 9.51 16.50
C LEU A 861 -16.47 10.33 15.71
N SER A 862 -17.33 9.64 14.96
CA SER A 862 -18.38 10.29 14.17
C SER A 862 -19.46 10.94 15.03
N TYR A 863 -19.62 10.47 16.27
CA TYR A 863 -20.61 10.96 17.22
C TYR A 863 -19.98 11.24 18.57
N GLY A 864 -20.23 12.43 19.13
CA GLY A 864 -19.76 12.81 20.47
C GLY A 864 -20.22 11.85 21.54
N GLY A 865 -21.46 11.35 21.44
CA GLY A 865 -22.05 10.40 22.39
C GLY A 865 -21.33 9.06 22.53
N SER A 866 -20.37 8.74 21.65
CA SER A 866 -19.55 7.53 21.76
C SER A 866 -18.34 7.69 22.67
N LEU A 867 -17.93 8.92 22.99
CA LEU A 867 -16.67 9.22 23.69
C LEU A 867 -16.59 8.55 25.08
N ALA A 868 -17.70 8.53 25.83
CA ALA A 868 -17.74 7.88 27.14
C ALA A 868 -17.42 6.38 27.10
N GLY A 869 -17.71 5.70 25.97
CA GLY A 869 -17.35 4.29 25.79
C GLY A 869 -15.85 4.07 25.55
N GLU A 870 -15.15 5.07 25.02
CA GLU A 870 -13.73 4.99 24.69
C GLU A 870 -12.80 5.32 25.88
N ILE A 871 -13.35 5.91 26.95
CA ILE A 871 -12.59 6.26 28.17
C ILE A 871 -13.27 5.61 29.38
N PRO A 872 -13.27 4.27 29.50
CA PRO A 872 -14.06 3.56 30.51
C PRO A 872 -13.70 3.94 31.95
N GLU A 873 -12.50 4.44 32.21
CA GLU A 873 -12.03 4.84 33.54
C GLU A 873 -12.81 6.02 34.12
N CYS A 874 -13.26 6.96 33.28
CA CYS A 874 -14.04 8.12 33.71
C CYS A 874 -15.29 8.39 32.86
N GLY A 875 -15.62 7.54 31.88
CA GLY A 875 -16.68 7.71 30.88
C GLY A 875 -18.04 8.07 31.46
N ALA A 876 -18.42 7.44 32.58
CA ALA A 876 -19.69 7.73 33.26
C ALA A 876 -19.78 9.17 33.80
N GLN A 877 -18.64 9.81 34.10
CA GLN A 877 -18.56 11.18 34.63
C GLN A 877 -18.53 12.23 33.52
N LEU A 878 -18.36 11.84 32.25
CA LEU A 878 -18.41 12.78 31.12
C LEU A 878 -19.81 13.38 30.97
N PRO A 879 -19.94 14.58 30.36
CA PRO A 879 -21.23 15.17 30.04
C PRO A 879 -22.12 14.25 29.20
N GLU A 880 -23.43 14.40 29.32
CA GLU A 880 -24.42 13.60 28.58
C GLU A 880 -24.23 13.65 27.05
N VAL A 881 -23.88 14.82 26.51
CA VAL A 881 -23.60 14.99 25.07
C VAL A 881 -22.41 14.15 24.56
N TYR A 882 -21.56 13.67 25.46
CA TYR A 882 -20.43 12.79 25.17
C TYR A 882 -20.65 11.34 25.63
N GLY A 883 -21.90 10.97 25.98
CA GLY A 883 -22.31 9.61 26.33
C GLY A 883 -22.21 9.27 27.82
N GLY A 884 -21.84 10.22 28.67
CA GLY A 884 -21.77 10.04 30.12
C GLY A 884 -23.04 10.47 30.85
N LYS A 885 -22.94 10.66 32.17
CA LYS A 885 -24.04 11.12 33.06
C LYS A 885 -23.64 12.33 33.90
N GLY A 886 -22.51 12.95 33.60
CA GLY A 886 -22.00 14.13 34.29
C GLY A 886 -22.67 15.43 33.86
N VAL A 887 -22.34 16.51 34.57
CA VAL A 887 -22.82 17.87 34.28
C VAL A 887 -22.23 18.41 32.97
N ALA A 888 -22.88 19.42 32.40
CA ALA A 888 -22.39 20.09 31.19
C ALA A 888 -21.01 20.75 31.42
N LEU A 889 -20.18 20.84 30.38
CA LEU A 889 -18.87 21.49 30.45
C LEU A 889 -18.95 22.96 30.92
N THR A 890 -20.04 23.66 30.59
CA THR A 890 -20.31 25.04 31.01
C THR A 890 -20.54 25.18 32.52
N GLU A 891 -20.87 24.10 33.21
CA GLU A 891 -21.17 24.08 34.65
C GLU A 891 -20.04 23.45 35.47
N GLY A 892 -19.36 22.43 34.92
CA GLY A 892 -18.33 21.66 35.63
C GLY A 892 -16.90 21.80 35.08
N GLY A 893 -16.70 22.49 33.96
CA GLY A 893 -15.39 22.68 33.34
C GLY A 893 -14.65 23.89 33.88
N LEU A 894 -13.37 23.73 34.20
CA LEU A 894 -12.46 24.84 34.47
C LEU A 894 -12.18 25.60 33.16
N VAL A 895 -12.09 26.92 33.25
CA VAL A 895 -11.82 27.81 32.11
C VAL A 895 -10.67 28.75 32.42
N VAL A 896 -10.06 29.29 31.36
CA VAL A 896 -9.10 30.40 31.48
C VAL A 896 -9.81 31.69 31.88
N LYS A 897 -9.06 32.69 32.33
CA LYS A 897 -9.62 33.99 32.72
C LYS A 897 -10.16 34.73 31.48
N TYR A 898 -11.42 35.15 31.53
CA TYR A 898 -12.05 35.95 30.46
C TYR A 898 -12.41 37.35 30.98
N GLY A 899 -12.27 38.36 30.12
CA GLY A 899 -12.70 39.74 30.45
C GLY A 899 -14.22 39.89 30.46
N ASN A 900 -14.74 40.82 31.26
CA ASN A 900 -16.17 41.14 31.27
C ASN A 900 -16.59 41.86 29.98
N VAL A 901 -17.72 41.47 29.42
CA VAL A 901 -18.39 42.22 28.34
C VAL A 901 -19.28 43.26 29.03
N GLU A 902 -19.03 44.56 28.81
CA GLU A 902 -20.04 45.58 29.10
C GLU A 902 -21.25 45.31 28.20
N GLU A 903 -22.40 44.98 28.80
CA GLU A 903 -23.66 44.90 28.06
C GLU A 903 -23.93 46.27 27.41
N PRO A 904 -24.18 46.33 26.08
CA PRO A 904 -24.64 47.57 25.49
C PRO A 904 -26.03 47.87 26.06
N GLU A 905 -26.15 49.03 26.71
CA GLU A 905 -27.42 49.57 27.19
C GLU A 905 -28.50 49.46 26.11
N SER A 906 -29.65 48.89 26.49
CA SER A 906 -30.84 48.84 25.67
C SER A 906 -31.24 50.24 25.18
N LYS A 907 -31.26 50.45 23.86
CA LYS A 907 -32.01 51.53 23.21
C LYS A 907 -32.79 51.02 22.02
#